data_AF-A0A9D1XRW7-F1
#
_entry.id   AF-A0A9D1XRW7-F1
#
_cell.length_a   1.000
_cell.length_b   1.000
_cell.length_c   1.000
_cell.angle_alpha   90.00
_cell.angle_beta   90.00
_cell.angle_gamma   90.00
#
_symmetry.space_group_name_H-M   'P 1'
#
loop_
_entity.id
_entity.type
_entity.pdbx_description
1 polymer ?
#
loop_
_entity_poly.entity_id
_entity_poly.type
_entity_poly.pdbx_seq_one_letter_code
_entity_poly.pdbx_strand_id
1 'polypeptide(L)'
;MNKKFSTLLAGMALVSAVAVNAQEGVPVIPVTPATIALPTEAAETIPVLANMEDVKELKLGVNSELYQLQVGTDKVLAMDEDGNLELVSKNTIDAANMANTLWCVTVATQEEGQAPKFDFENRATGMILDIATNDVEDVNTNYVPTVGGNVSGWAFSRSYKVLEKNKALYSYIDAETILGFRVEGNELKVAKIEANKYNRDENIYNDGTAPYFATFSLMSPAEIFLTADQLNTIFGTYEKSDHGLKLTFDKDVLGTDIPNPFNAQSFYTESAGTYSGTNVDGDNVEVPYLWVRQKDQEAYLRVDTAYTNESGVHFLAYKWVTEWYDWDQTANKKGQDWGNSYAFRLASQLKDQYKFLFKYSPKNDNVNIYIHTVTYKDDAEKYWFNAAEKGYNNRVSLQDLIKDKTRILTVDAENQNTKITLGYASCGAVTPTRTSLADNVYFIQNAEGQYLASPIHKNGVIEWVTVNENQDVNHMPAYQWVVLKNNTSDTNNVSPLSFTNREYSNEKYENVQLNKKADENFYYVTKTYSTGIGNAEITADDELTITAVAAEFQGDKYLGYKKIEKDDLLVNKFTFSYYHPYADVNTKFIAQSANDSTLVVLDDKDAFKLDTVAYGNDQIADEAYGFDYAGLSEDDQKRRPNLVQLYRTVYQVSKGELYWFINKEDKFNVSKYFDYAENDGNDFAGYFFFKENNCIDGVHYYAILSTNTNYDLEADIYTHSIAGYDKAGVSDYDPNATLKSQVLSETRTSAFAIAPDNTPLYRHFNNAALGENADDSTDSLVFVEKTRGEYLMDEWNENLRDEEVCYAGIWNAEKADGHLAFNIDTAWVNRGSGLVKPQYLISV
;
A
#
# COMPACT_ATOMS: atom_id res chain seq x y z
N MET A 1 32.17 38.59 51.43
CA MET A 1 32.80 39.91 51.20
C MET A 1 32.03 40.64 50.11
N ASN A 2 31.61 41.88 50.41
CA ASN A 2 31.47 43.09 49.56
C ASN A 2 31.21 42.93 48.03
N LYS A 3 30.42 43.75 47.32
CA LYS A 3 29.63 44.99 47.52
C LYS A 3 29.00 45.25 46.12
N LYS A 4 27.68 45.45 45.95
CA LYS A 4 26.88 46.69 46.00
C LYS A 4 26.71 47.47 44.66
N PHE A 5 25.53 48.11 44.60
CA PHE A 5 25.04 49.28 43.83
C PHE A 5 24.19 48.97 42.57
N SER A 6 23.03 49.59 42.30
CA SER A 6 22.07 50.46 43.03
C SER A 6 20.86 50.71 42.09
N THR A 7 19.60 50.56 42.50
CA THR A 7 18.66 51.54 43.15
C THR A 7 17.94 52.51 42.20
N LEU A 8 16.59 52.47 42.15
CA LEU A 8 15.64 53.56 42.53
C LEU A 8 14.17 53.07 42.33
N LEU A 9 13.38 52.89 43.40
CA LEU A 9 12.34 53.79 43.98
C LEU A 9 11.02 53.83 43.17
N ALA A 10 9.79 53.81 43.71
CA ALA A 10 9.18 53.82 45.04
C ALA A 10 7.72 53.32 44.80
N GLY A 11 6.97 52.65 45.69
CA GLY A 11 6.85 52.76 47.13
C GLY A 11 5.58 53.54 47.49
N MET A 12 4.46 52.86 47.77
CA MET A 12 3.55 53.20 48.88
C MET A 12 2.60 52.03 49.19
N ALA A 13 2.52 51.73 50.48
CA ALA A 13 1.84 50.62 51.12
C ALA A 13 0.71 51.12 52.04
N LEU A 14 -0.20 50.22 52.44
CA LEU A 14 -0.84 50.03 53.77
C LEU A 14 -2.25 49.44 53.58
N VAL A 15 -2.50 48.15 53.86
CA VAL A 15 -2.80 47.52 55.18
C VAL A 15 -4.26 47.76 55.63
N SER A 16 -5.04 46.68 55.50
CA SER A 16 -6.17 46.16 56.29
C SER A 16 -7.06 47.10 57.12
N ALA A 17 -8.38 46.96 56.95
CA ALA A 17 -9.35 47.02 58.05
C ALA A 17 -10.65 46.27 57.70
N VAL A 18 -11.12 45.46 58.63
CA VAL A 18 -12.45 44.83 58.69
C VAL A 18 -13.46 45.87 59.16
N ALA A 19 -14.63 45.99 58.51
CA ALA A 19 -15.88 46.36 59.16
C ALA A 19 -17.11 46.16 58.23
N VAL A 20 -18.13 45.56 58.84
CA VAL A 20 -19.50 45.37 58.38
C VAL A 20 -20.18 46.72 58.06
N ASN A 21 -20.94 46.80 56.96
CA ASN A 21 -22.22 47.52 56.93
C ASN A 21 -23.07 47.08 55.73
N ALA A 22 -24.32 46.73 56.04
CA ALA A 22 -25.37 46.43 55.09
C ALA A 22 -25.90 47.72 54.46
N GLN A 23 -26.16 47.72 53.13
CA GLN A 23 -27.21 48.57 52.58
C GLN A 23 -27.76 48.06 51.22
N GLU A 24 -29.04 47.76 51.27
CA GLU A 24 -30.09 47.86 50.25
C GLU A 24 -30.07 46.95 49.01
N GLY A 25 -31.02 46.01 49.03
CA GLY A 25 -31.30 45.03 48.00
C GLY A 25 -31.77 45.63 46.69
N VAL A 26 -31.18 45.13 45.61
CA VAL A 26 -31.84 45.00 44.33
C VAL A 26 -32.77 43.78 44.44
N PRO A 27 -34.04 43.85 44.03
CA PRO A 27 -34.90 42.68 44.06
C PRO A 27 -34.34 41.66 43.06
N VAL A 28 -33.74 40.60 43.59
CA VAL A 28 -33.53 39.37 42.83
C VAL A 28 -34.92 38.86 42.51
N ILE A 29 -35.38 39.07 41.27
CA ILE A 29 -36.51 38.33 40.75
C ILE A 29 -36.06 36.87 40.82
N PRO A 30 -36.73 36.01 41.63
CA PRO A 30 -36.45 34.59 41.58
C PRO A 30 -36.87 34.14 40.19
N VAL A 31 -35.89 33.92 39.31
CA VAL A 31 -36.15 33.10 38.15
C VAL A 31 -36.36 31.72 38.74
N THR A 32 -37.58 31.21 38.72
CA THR A 32 -37.88 29.83 39.05
C THR A 32 -36.88 28.98 38.26
N PRO A 33 -35.97 28.22 38.93
CA PRO A 33 -35.16 27.24 38.24
C PRO A 33 -36.12 26.35 37.47
N ALA A 34 -35.77 25.98 36.23
CA ALA A 34 -36.47 24.87 35.59
C ALA A 34 -36.30 23.66 36.53
N THR A 35 -37.37 23.31 37.23
CA THR A 35 -37.39 22.17 38.14
C THR A 35 -37.29 20.90 37.29
N ILE A 36 -36.15 20.22 37.39
CA ILE A 36 -36.07 18.81 37.03
C ILE A 36 -36.89 18.09 38.10
N ALA A 37 -37.98 17.43 37.69
CA ALA A 37 -38.81 16.69 38.62
C ALA A 37 -38.02 15.50 39.18
N LEU A 38 -38.06 15.33 40.51
CA LEU A 38 -37.63 14.08 41.13
C LEU A 38 -38.57 12.96 40.60
N PRO A 39 -38.03 11.81 40.15
CA PRO A 39 -38.84 10.80 39.50
C PRO A 39 -39.83 10.17 40.50
N THR A 40 -41.12 10.22 40.18
CA THR A 40 -42.14 9.38 40.79
C THR A 40 -41.97 7.95 40.28
N GLU A 41 -41.67 6.99 41.18
CA GLU A 41 -41.59 5.53 40.95
C GLU A 41 -41.47 5.13 39.46
N ALA A 42 -40.36 5.47 38.82
CA ALA A 42 -40.11 5.04 37.46
C ALA A 42 -39.76 3.54 37.49
N ALA A 43 -40.48 2.72 36.73
CA ALA A 43 -40.10 1.34 36.51
C ALA A 43 -38.70 1.29 35.86
N GLU A 44 -37.88 0.32 36.25
CA GLU A 44 -36.56 0.04 35.67
C GLU A 44 -36.74 -0.39 34.20
N THR A 45 -36.88 0.59 33.32
CA THR A 45 -37.23 0.39 31.90
C THR A 45 -36.07 0.85 31.02
N ILE A 46 -35.66 -0.02 30.11
CA ILE A 46 -34.56 0.22 29.18
C ILE A 46 -35.03 1.20 28.08
N PRO A 47 -34.21 2.16 27.65
CA PRO A 47 -34.56 3.03 26.52
C PRO A 47 -34.81 2.23 25.23
N VAL A 48 -35.75 2.68 24.41
CA VAL A 48 -36.01 2.08 23.09
C VAL A 48 -35.05 2.67 22.05
N LEU A 49 -34.58 1.80 21.14
CA LEU A 49 -33.84 2.20 19.95
C LEU A 49 -34.81 2.66 18.87
N ALA A 50 -34.58 3.84 18.29
CA ALA A 50 -35.33 4.24 17.11
C ALA A 50 -35.02 3.30 15.94
N ASN A 51 -36.06 2.82 15.27
CA ASN A 51 -35.94 2.01 14.07
C ASN A 51 -35.54 2.86 12.85
N MET A 52 -35.20 2.20 11.75
CA MET A 52 -35.00 2.88 10.46
C MET A 52 -36.26 3.65 10.05
N GLU A 53 -36.06 4.88 9.57
CA GLU A 53 -37.14 5.75 9.09
C GLU A 53 -36.89 6.23 7.66
N ASP A 54 -37.95 6.50 6.91
CA ASP A 54 -37.81 7.01 5.55
C ASP A 54 -37.20 8.42 5.52
N VAL A 55 -36.23 8.63 4.63
CA VAL A 55 -35.72 9.98 4.33
C VAL A 55 -36.71 10.68 3.42
N LYS A 56 -37.18 11.87 3.82
CA LYS A 56 -38.21 12.61 3.09
C LYS A 56 -37.64 13.54 2.02
N GLU A 57 -36.50 14.15 2.32
CA GLU A 57 -35.83 15.12 1.47
C GLU A 57 -34.32 15.11 1.70
N LEU A 58 -33.59 15.61 0.72
CA LEU A 58 -32.15 15.89 0.74
C LEU A 58 -31.94 17.33 0.27
N LYS A 59 -30.71 17.83 0.41
CA LYS A 59 -30.26 19.09 -0.19
C LYS A 59 -29.31 18.83 -1.37
N LEU A 60 -29.20 19.83 -2.23
CA LEU A 60 -28.19 19.86 -3.28
C LEU A 60 -26.78 19.88 -2.66
N GLY A 61 -25.83 19.19 -3.30
CA GLY A 61 -24.48 18.99 -2.80
C GLY A 61 -24.38 17.87 -1.76
N VAL A 62 -23.34 17.93 -0.95
CA VAL A 62 -23.05 16.93 0.10
C VAL A 62 -24.07 17.06 1.22
N ASN A 63 -24.80 15.98 1.51
CA ASN A 63 -25.70 15.91 2.65
C ASN A 63 -24.91 15.59 3.91
N SER A 64 -25.36 16.12 5.05
CA SER A 64 -24.60 16.07 6.31
C SER A 64 -24.92 14.86 7.18
N GLU A 65 -25.89 14.02 6.82
CA GLU A 65 -26.32 12.87 7.62
C GLU A 65 -25.88 11.55 6.97
N LEU A 66 -25.78 10.48 7.77
CA LEU A 66 -25.58 9.12 7.27
C LEU A 66 -26.91 8.47 6.91
N TYR A 67 -26.89 7.68 5.84
CA TYR A 67 -28.07 7.02 5.30
C TYR A 67 -27.82 5.52 5.06
N GLN A 68 -28.88 4.75 4.90
CA GLN A 68 -28.83 3.37 4.45
C GLN A 68 -29.67 3.20 3.17
N LEU A 69 -29.15 2.41 2.24
CA LEU A 69 -29.85 2.03 1.02
C LEU A 69 -30.61 0.71 1.27
N GLN A 70 -31.89 0.80 1.58
CA GLN A 70 -32.74 -0.37 1.78
C GLN A 70 -33.09 -1.01 0.44
N VAL A 71 -32.92 -2.33 0.33
CA VAL A 71 -33.31 -3.14 -0.83
C VAL A 71 -34.46 -4.05 -0.44
N GLY A 72 -35.58 -3.95 -1.16
CA GLY A 72 -36.80 -4.65 -0.76
C GLY A 72 -37.33 -4.17 0.59
N THR A 73 -37.73 -5.08 1.48
CA THR A 73 -38.39 -4.73 2.76
C THR A 73 -37.52 -4.98 4.00
N ASP A 74 -36.46 -5.78 3.88
CA ASP A 74 -35.73 -6.33 5.02
C ASP A 74 -34.21 -6.34 4.87
N LYS A 75 -33.65 -5.84 3.77
CA LYS A 75 -32.20 -5.78 3.55
C LYS A 75 -31.69 -4.37 3.29
N VAL A 76 -30.40 -4.15 3.52
CA VAL A 76 -29.67 -2.93 3.15
C VAL A 76 -28.41 -3.27 2.37
N LEU A 77 -27.96 -2.34 1.53
CA LEU A 77 -26.69 -2.44 0.83
C LEU A 77 -25.53 -2.15 1.80
N ALA A 78 -24.56 -3.06 1.82
CA ALA A 78 -23.30 -2.93 2.55
C ALA A 78 -22.11 -3.02 1.60
N MET A 79 -20.97 -2.47 2.03
CA MET A 79 -19.67 -2.65 1.39
C MET A 79 -18.69 -3.19 2.41
N ASP A 80 -18.03 -4.30 2.09
CA ASP A 80 -16.96 -4.84 2.93
C ASP A 80 -15.64 -4.05 2.78
N GLU A 81 -14.62 -4.43 3.52
CA GLU A 81 -13.31 -3.76 3.52
C GLU A 81 -12.56 -3.79 2.17
N ASP A 82 -12.88 -4.76 1.31
CA ASP A 82 -12.24 -4.97 0.01
C ASP A 82 -13.05 -4.30 -1.12
N GLY A 83 -14.18 -3.65 -0.80
CA GLY A 83 -15.06 -2.98 -1.76
C GLY A 83 -16.15 -3.87 -2.35
N ASN A 84 -16.31 -5.11 -1.89
CA ASN A 84 -17.38 -5.99 -2.37
C ASN A 84 -18.72 -5.53 -1.82
N LEU A 85 -19.75 -5.57 -2.67
CA LEU A 85 -21.11 -5.20 -2.29
C LEU A 85 -21.93 -6.42 -1.88
N GLU A 86 -22.62 -6.32 -0.75
CA GLU A 86 -23.51 -7.36 -0.26
C GLU A 86 -24.84 -6.80 0.27
N LEU A 87 -25.82 -7.69 0.42
CA LEU A 87 -27.12 -7.36 1.01
C LEU A 87 -27.25 -7.97 2.40
N VAL A 88 -27.21 -7.12 3.42
CA VAL A 88 -27.29 -7.51 4.83
C VAL A 88 -28.73 -7.35 5.31
N SER A 89 -29.22 -8.29 6.13
CA SER A 89 -30.55 -8.15 6.74
C SER A 89 -30.55 -6.98 7.73
N LYS A 90 -31.54 -6.09 7.63
CA LYS A 90 -31.67 -4.95 8.54
C LYS A 90 -31.83 -5.35 10.01
N ASN A 91 -32.31 -6.57 10.28
CA ASN A 91 -32.52 -7.08 11.62
C ASN A 91 -31.23 -7.67 12.24
N THR A 92 -30.17 -7.85 11.45
CA THR A 92 -28.87 -8.33 11.90
C THR A 92 -27.82 -7.21 11.90
N ILE A 93 -28.25 -5.97 11.63
CA ILE A 93 -27.35 -4.82 11.72
C ILE A 93 -27.17 -4.51 13.19
N ASP A 94 -25.93 -4.63 13.62
CA ASP A 94 -25.49 -4.27 14.95
C ASP A 94 -24.34 -3.28 14.83
N ALA A 95 -23.83 -2.89 15.99
CA ALA A 95 -22.79 -1.90 16.05
C ALA A 95 -21.44 -2.38 15.46
N ALA A 96 -21.25 -3.68 15.17
CA ALA A 96 -20.02 -4.21 14.55
C ALA A 96 -20.04 -4.10 13.02
N ASN A 97 -21.18 -4.31 12.38
CA ASN A 97 -21.30 -4.26 10.91
C ASN A 97 -21.99 -2.98 10.38
N MET A 98 -22.53 -2.14 11.26
CA MET A 98 -23.30 -0.97 10.85
C MET A 98 -22.51 -0.02 9.95
N ALA A 99 -21.23 0.25 10.24
CA ALA A 99 -20.43 1.19 9.46
C ALA A 99 -20.42 0.84 7.95
N ASN A 100 -20.33 -0.45 7.62
CA ASN A 100 -20.31 -0.97 6.25
C ASN A 100 -21.61 -0.70 5.48
N THR A 101 -22.70 -0.45 6.19
CA THR A 101 -24.04 -0.20 5.62
C THR A 101 -24.38 1.29 5.50
N LEU A 102 -23.54 2.17 6.06
CA LEU A 102 -23.80 3.61 6.10
C LEU A 102 -23.20 4.30 4.87
N TRP A 103 -23.98 5.22 4.30
CA TRP A 103 -23.64 5.92 3.07
C TRP A 103 -23.81 7.42 3.24
N CYS A 104 -22.84 8.17 2.76
CA CYS A 104 -22.94 9.61 2.54
C CYS A 104 -23.53 9.90 1.17
N VAL A 105 -24.51 10.80 1.10
CA VAL A 105 -25.23 11.10 -0.14
C VAL A 105 -24.87 12.49 -0.66
N THR A 106 -24.37 12.54 -1.89
CA THR A 106 -24.16 13.80 -2.61
C THR A 106 -25.17 13.90 -3.75
N VAL A 107 -25.89 15.02 -3.80
CA VAL A 107 -26.89 15.28 -4.85
C VAL A 107 -26.33 16.29 -5.83
N ALA A 108 -26.31 15.95 -7.11
CA ALA A 108 -25.93 16.86 -8.20
C ALA A 108 -27.14 17.18 -9.08
N THR A 109 -27.29 18.45 -9.46
CA THR A 109 -28.20 18.88 -10.53
C THR A 109 -27.50 18.74 -11.87
N GLN A 110 -28.17 18.17 -12.86
CA GLN A 110 -27.74 18.30 -14.24
C GLN A 110 -28.45 19.51 -14.90
N GLU A 111 -28.07 19.83 -16.15
CA GLU A 111 -28.57 20.98 -16.91
C GLU A 111 -30.10 21.08 -16.94
N GLU A 112 -30.64 22.28 -17.23
CA GLU A 112 -32.07 22.59 -17.12
C GLU A 112 -32.98 21.49 -17.72
N GLY A 113 -33.74 20.81 -16.85
CA GLY A 113 -34.75 19.80 -17.22
C GLY A 113 -34.36 18.34 -16.93
N GLN A 114 -33.13 18.05 -16.52
CA GLN A 114 -32.69 16.69 -16.18
C GLN A 114 -32.97 16.32 -14.70
N ALA A 115 -33.16 15.03 -14.42
CA ALA A 115 -33.35 14.52 -13.07
C ALA A 115 -32.05 14.65 -12.24
N PRO A 116 -32.13 14.82 -10.91
CA PRO A 116 -30.94 14.87 -10.07
C PRO A 116 -30.21 13.52 -10.07
N LYS A 117 -28.88 13.59 -9.91
CA LYS A 117 -28.01 12.42 -9.71
C LYS A 117 -27.61 12.31 -8.25
N PHE A 118 -27.45 11.08 -7.79
CA PHE A 118 -27.10 10.75 -6.41
C PHE A 118 -25.84 9.91 -6.40
N ASP A 119 -24.82 10.39 -5.70
CA ASP A 119 -23.61 9.63 -5.40
C ASP A 119 -23.64 9.16 -3.96
N PHE A 120 -23.14 7.95 -3.73
CA PHE A 120 -23.12 7.31 -2.43
C PHE A 120 -21.68 6.98 -2.08
N GLU A 121 -21.15 7.53 -0.99
CA GLU A 121 -19.84 7.19 -0.47
C GLU A 121 -20.00 6.32 0.76
N ASN A 122 -19.40 5.13 0.76
CA ASN A 122 -19.50 4.22 1.89
C ASN A 122 -18.71 4.76 3.08
N ARG A 123 -19.32 4.71 4.26
CA ARG A 123 -18.73 5.30 5.45
C ARG A 123 -17.54 4.51 6.00
N ALA A 124 -17.56 3.19 5.90
CA ALA A 124 -16.50 2.35 6.45
C ALA A 124 -15.25 2.38 5.58
N THR A 125 -15.43 2.36 4.24
CA THR A 125 -14.31 2.25 3.29
C THR A 125 -13.86 3.59 2.71
N GLY A 126 -14.74 4.59 2.65
CA GLY A 126 -14.51 5.86 1.94
C GLY A 126 -14.63 5.74 0.40
N MET A 127 -15.00 4.56 -0.11
CA MET A 127 -15.19 4.33 -1.55
C MET A 127 -16.54 4.85 -2.02
N ILE A 128 -16.58 5.37 -3.24
CA ILE A 128 -17.82 5.72 -3.91
C ILE A 128 -18.48 4.45 -4.44
N LEU A 129 -19.81 4.37 -4.40
CA LEU A 129 -20.59 3.37 -5.11
C LEU A 129 -20.54 3.71 -6.61
N ASP A 130 -19.46 3.33 -7.27
CA ASP A 130 -19.30 3.35 -8.71
C ASP A 130 -19.06 1.93 -9.20
N ILE A 131 -19.49 1.58 -10.42
CA ILE A 131 -19.39 0.20 -10.93
C ILE A 131 -18.48 0.15 -12.16
N ALA A 132 -17.50 -0.74 -12.13
CA ALA A 132 -16.61 -1.02 -13.26
C ALA A 132 -17.38 -1.77 -14.35
N THR A 133 -17.34 -1.25 -15.57
CA THR A 133 -18.04 -1.87 -16.71
C THR A 133 -17.15 -2.77 -17.56
N ASN A 134 -15.87 -2.91 -17.23
CA ASN A 134 -14.90 -3.67 -18.01
C ASN A 134 -15.33 -5.14 -18.16
N ASP A 135 -15.89 -5.73 -17.10
CA ASP A 135 -16.38 -7.10 -17.09
C ASP A 135 -17.86 -7.23 -17.50
N VAL A 136 -18.53 -6.10 -17.83
CA VAL A 136 -19.95 -6.06 -18.19
C VAL A 136 -20.10 -5.94 -19.71
N GLU A 137 -19.87 -7.05 -20.41
CA GLU A 137 -19.79 -7.08 -21.87
C GLU A 137 -21.14 -7.20 -22.56
N ASP A 138 -22.02 -8.10 -22.11
CA ASP A 138 -23.26 -8.42 -22.81
C ASP A 138 -24.47 -7.66 -22.26
N VAL A 139 -25.36 -7.29 -23.18
CA VAL A 139 -26.67 -6.74 -22.84
C VAL A 139 -27.54 -7.84 -22.23
N ASN A 140 -28.24 -7.51 -21.14
CA ASN A 140 -29.17 -8.38 -20.42
C ASN A 140 -28.52 -9.62 -19.78
N THR A 141 -27.22 -9.56 -19.54
CA THR A 141 -26.48 -10.53 -18.71
C THR A 141 -26.23 -9.93 -17.32
N ASN A 142 -26.27 -10.77 -16.29
CA ASN A 142 -26.05 -10.37 -14.90
C ASN A 142 -24.61 -10.64 -14.51
N TYR A 143 -23.96 -9.64 -13.92
CA TYR A 143 -22.57 -9.68 -13.50
C TYR A 143 -22.45 -9.38 -12.01
N VAL A 144 -21.38 -9.88 -11.39
CA VAL A 144 -21.01 -9.46 -10.03
C VAL A 144 -20.60 -7.99 -10.09
N PRO A 145 -21.16 -7.11 -9.24
CA PRO A 145 -20.77 -5.71 -9.22
C PRO A 145 -19.35 -5.58 -8.69
N THR A 146 -18.48 -4.97 -9.49
CA THR A 146 -17.13 -4.58 -9.06
C THR A 146 -17.14 -3.08 -8.78
N VAL A 147 -16.92 -2.70 -7.53
CA VAL A 147 -16.79 -1.28 -7.15
C VAL A 147 -15.52 -0.73 -7.72
N GLY A 148 -15.58 0.51 -8.22
CA GLY A 148 -14.43 1.17 -8.73
C GLY A 148 -14.37 1.33 -10.22
N GLY A 149 -15.42 1.93 -10.75
CA GLY A 149 -15.57 2.10 -12.17
C GLY A 149 -15.90 3.51 -12.61
N ASN A 150 -16.17 3.60 -13.89
CA ASN A 150 -16.56 4.82 -14.57
C ASN A 150 -18.07 5.11 -14.46
N VAL A 151 -18.88 4.15 -13.98
CA VAL A 151 -20.33 4.34 -13.86
C VAL A 151 -20.69 4.75 -12.44
N SER A 152 -20.95 6.04 -12.26
CA SER A 152 -21.42 6.67 -11.04
C SER A 152 -22.60 7.62 -11.33
N GLY A 153 -23.01 8.45 -10.37
CA GLY A 153 -24.07 9.43 -10.56
C GLY A 153 -25.42 8.78 -10.82
N TRP A 154 -25.94 8.07 -9.83
CA TRP A 154 -27.12 7.22 -9.97
C TRP A 154 -28.41 8.03 -10.15
N ALA A 155 -29.20 7.66 -11.14
CA ALA A 155 -30.62 8.02 -11.19
C ALA A 155 -31.35 7.20 -10.11
N PHE A 156 -32.01 7.91 -9.19
CA PHE A 156 -32.75 7.30 -8.07
C PHE A 156 -34.16 7.88 -7.94
N SER A 157 -34.28 9.08 -7.36
CA SER A 157 -35.54 9.82 -7.26
C SER A 157 -35.56 10.99 -8.21
N ARG A 158 -36.72 11.30 -8.79
CA ARG A 158 -36.89 12.45 -9.68
C ARG A 158 -36.73 13.80 -8.98
N SER A 159 -36.80 13.83 -7.66
CA SER A 159 -36.67 15.04 -6.86
C SER A 159 -35.92 14.75 -5.57
N TYR A 160 -34.93 15.57 -5.24
CA TYR A 160 -34.30 15.53 -3.92
C TYR A 160 -35.15 16.21 -2.84
N LYS A 161 -36.15 17.02 -3.20
CA LYS A 161 -37.03 17.72 -2.24
C LYS A 161 -38.19 16.86 -1.74
N VAL A 162 -38.53 15.81 -2.49
CA VAL A 162 -39.55 14.83 -2.13
C VAL A 162 -39.04 13.50 -2.65
N LEU A 163 -38.36 12.75 -1.79
CA LEU A 163 -37.77 11.48 -2.20
C LEU A 163 -38.85 10.44 -2.48
N GLU A 164 -38.68 9.77 -3.61
CA GLU A 164 -39.46 8.60 -3.97
C GLU A 164 -38.87 7.34 -3.33
N LYS A 165 -39.73 6.36 -3.06
CA LYS A 165 -39.36 5.05 -2.51
C LYS A 165 -39.43 3.97 -3.58
N ASN A 166 -38.76 2.85 -3.32
CA ASN A 166 -38.77 1.66 -4.16
C ASN A 166 -38.43 1.97 -5.62
N LYS A 167 -37.38 2.76 -5.83
CA LYS A 167 -36.90 3.14 -7.16
C LYS A 167 -35.64 2.39 -7.54
N ALA A 168 -35.49 2.10 -8.83
CA ALA A 168 -34.25 1.52 -9.33
C ALA A 168 -33.09 2.50 -9.15
N LEU A 169 -31.91 1.96 -8.87
CA LEU A 169 -30.64 2.68 -9.02
C LEU A 169 -30.02 2.24 -10.35
N TYR A 170 -29.90 3.19 -11.28
CA TYR A 170 -29.27 2.96 -12.57
C TYR A 170 -28.52 4.20 -13.04
N SER A 171 -27.56 4.04 -13.94
CA SER A 171 -26.84 5.15 -14.58
C SER A 171 -26.56 4.82 -16.05
N TYR A 172 -26.35 5.85 -16.86
CA TYR A 172 -26.01 5.69 -18.28
C TYR A 172 -24.52 5.36 -18.40
N ILE A 173 -24.21 4.30 -19.16
CA ILE A 173 -22.83 3.99 -19.57
C ILE A 173 -22.47 4.87 -20.77
N ASP A 174 -23.40 4.94 -21.73
CA ASP A 174 -23.33 5.76 -22.93
C ASP A 174 -24.73 6.27 -23.31
N ALA A 175 -24.94 6.78 -24.53
CA ALA A 175 -26.24 7.31 -24.95
C ALA A 175 -27.32 6.24 -25.20
N GLU A 176 -26.93 4.98 -25.42
CA GLU A 176 -27.79 3.87 -25.83
C GLU A 176 -27.96 2.83 -24.72
N THR A 177 -27.07 2.77 -23.74
CA THR A 177 -27.08 1.74 -22.69
C THR A 177 -27.05 2.31 -21.27
N ILE A 178 -27.75 1.62 -20.37
CA ILE A 178 -27.76 1.89 -18.93
C ILE A 178 -27.32 0.66 -18.15
N LEU A 179 -26.72 0.90 -16.99
CA LEU A 179 -26.38 -0.11 -15.99
C LEU A 179 -27.28 0.08 -14.78
N GLY A 180 -27.83 -1.00 -14.23
CA GLY A 180 -28.57 -0.95 -12.97
C GLY A 180 -28.40 -2.22 -12.15
N PHE A 181 -28.71 -2.13 -10.86
CA PHE A 181 -28.60 -3.26 -9.94
C PHE A 181 -29.74 -4.25 -10.11
N ARG A 182 -29.46 -5.55 -9.93
CA ARG A 182 -30.43 -6.65 -9.87
C ARG A 182 -30.16 -7.50 -8.63
N VAL A 183 -31.16 -8.29 -8.24
CA VAL A 183 -31.02 -9.28 -7.18
C VAL A 183 -31.41 -10.63 -7.72
N GLU A 184 -30.49 -11.60 -7.63
CA GLU A 184 -30.74 -13.00 -7.96
C GLU A 184 -30.62 -13.85 -6.70
N GLY A 185 -31.76 -14.34 -6.21
CA GLY A 185 -31.82 -14.97 -4.90
C GLY A 185 -31.44 -13.98 -3.79
N ASN A 186 -30.27 -14.15 -3.19
CA ASN A 186 -29.72 -13.25 -2.16
C ASN A 186 -28.53 -12.42 -2.64
N GLU A 187 -28.07 -12.62 -3.87
CA GLU A 187 -26.87 -11.96 -4.38
C GLU A 187 -27.23 -10.68 -5.15
N LEU A 188 -26.44 -9.63 -4.91
CA LEU A 188 -26.50 -8.41 -5.69
C LEU A 188 -25.75 -8.62 -7.01
N LYS A 189 -26.39 -8.23 -8.11
CA LYS A 189 -25.82 -8.25 -9.46
C LYS A 189 -25.98 -6.87 -10.11
N VAL A 190 -25.32 -6.66 -11.25
CA VAL A 190 -25.59 -5.55 -12.16
C VAL A 190 -25.90 -6.09 -13.54
N ALA A 191 -26.71 -5.36 -14.30
CA ALA A 191 -27.02 -5.70 -15.69
C ALA A 191 -26.99 -4.45 -16.57
N LYS A 192 -26.32 -4.59 -17.71
CA LYS A 192 -26.33 -3.59 -18.79
C LYS A 192 -27.53 -3.84 -19.70
N ILE A 193 -28.32 -2.82 -19.99
CA ILE A 193 -29.48 -2.92 -20.88
C ILE A 193 -29.58 -1.75 -21.85
N GLU A 194 -30.31 -1.95 -22.96
CA GLU A 194 -30.64 -0.88 -23.89
C GLU A 194 -31.58 0.15 -23.24
N ALA A 195 -31.16 1.40 -23.21
CA ALA A 195 -31.85 2.50 -22.54
C ALA A 195 -33.23 2.79 -23.15
N ASN A 196 -33.37 2.66 -24.48
CA ASN A 196 -34.63 2.91 -25.21
C ASN A 196 -35.70 1.83 -24.96
N LYS A 197 -35.33 0.67 -24.40
CA LYS A 197 -36.23 -0.44 -24.06
C LYS A 197 -36.57 -0.50 -22.57
N TYR A 198 -36.03 0.41 -21.77
CA TYR A 198 -36.28 0.47 -20.33
C TYR A 198 -37.33 1.53 -19.99
N ASN A 199 -38.46 1.11 -19.44
CA ASN A 199 -39.42 2.01 -18.82
C ASN A 199 -39.03 2.22 -17.35
N ARG A 200 -38.40 3.37 -17.06
CA ARG A 200 -38.01 3.76 -15.70
C ARG A 200 -39.19 3.87 -14.74
N ASP A 201 -40.35 4.30 -15.23
CA ASP A 201 -41.48 4.62 -14.37
C ASP A 201 -42.16 3.36 -13.85
N GLU A 202 -42.21 2.32 -14.68
CA GLU A 202 -42.75 1.00 -14.35
C GLU A 202 -41.66 0.01 -13.90
N ASN A 203 -40.38 0.36 -14.08
CA ASN A 203 -39.23 -0.51 -13.90
C ASN A 203 -39.36 -1.83 -14.69
N ILE A 204 -39.63 -1.70 -15.99
CA ILE A 204 -39.79 -2.81 -16.95
C ILE A 204 -38.76 -2.68 -18.07
N TYR A 205 -38.15 -3.79 -18.47
CA TYR A 205 -37.30 -3.88 -19.65
C TYR A 205 -37.96 -4.76 -20.73
N ASN A 206 -38.05 -4.26 -21.97
CA ASN A 206 -38.53 -4.99 -23.14
C ASN A 206 -39.88 -5.72 -22.95
N ASP A 207 -40.89 -5.00 -22.44
CA ASP A 207 -42.24 -5.52 -22.10
C ASP A 207 -42.24 -6.73 -21.14
N GLY A 208 -41.16 -6.90 -20.37
CA GLY A 208 -41.03 -7.93 -19.35
C GLY A 208 -41.83 -7.67 -18.07
N THR A 209 -41.48 -8.38 -17.00
CA THR A 209 -42.12 -8.23 -15.68
C THR A 209 -41.41 -7.19 -14.83
N ALA A 210 -42.17 -6.33 -14.16
CA ALA A 210 -41.66 -5.44 -13.11
C ALA A 210 -41.49 -6.20 -11.78
N PRO A 211 -40.52 -5.82 -10.92
CA PRO A 211 -39.42 -4.90 -11.23
C PRO A 211 -38.28 -5.62 -11.97
N TYR A 212 -37.72 -5.01 -13.02
CA TYR A 212 -36.55 -5.55 -13.71
C TYR A 212 -35.24 -5.32 -12.93
N PHE A 213 -34.97 -4.06 -12.55
CA PHE A 213 -33.90 -3.71 -11.63
C PHE A 213 -34.37 -3.79 -10.18
N ALA A 214 -33.44 -4.07 -9.27
CA ALA A 214 -33.65 -4.00 -7.85
C ALA A 214 -34.12 -2.59 -7.44
N THR A 215 -35.05 -2.53 -6.50
CA THR A 215 -35.61 -1.28 -6.00
C THR A 215 -35.03 -0.92 -4.65
N PHE A 216 -34.72 0.37 -4.50
CA PHE A 216 -34.07 0.94 -3.33
C PHE A 216 -34.98 1.98 -2.67
N SER A 217 -34.83 2.13 -1.36
CA SER A 217 -35.39 3.24 -0.57
C SER A 217 -34.28 3.81 0.31
N LEU A 218 -34.18 5.14 0.38
CA LEU A 218 -33.19 5.80 1.25
C LEU A 218 -33.77 5.94 2.66
N MET A 219 -33.04 5.40 3.63
CA MET A 219 -33.49 5.30 5.02
C MET A 219 -32.50 6.00 5.96
N SER A 220 -33.02 6.60 7.02
CA SER A 220 -32.23 6.95 8.20
C SER A 220 -31.85 5.66 8.94
N PRO A 221 -30.60 5.50 9.39
CA PRO A 221 -30.18 4.32 10.13
C PRO A 221 -30.87 4.21 11.49
N ALA A 222 -31.08 2.98 11.95
CA ALA A 222 -31.56 2.71 13.30
C ALA A 222 -30.54 3.14 14.36
N GLU A 223 -31.02 3.43 15.57
CA GLU A 223 -30.15 3.59 16.73
C GLU A 223 -29.61 2.24 17.20
N ILE A 224 -28.45 2.26 17.85
CA ILE A 224 -27.79 1.07 18.40
C ILE A 224 -27.27 1.33 19.81
N PHE A 225 -27.12 0.28 20.61
CA PHE A 225 -26.33 0.33 21.83
C PHE A 225 -24.89 -0.05 21.54
N LEU A 226 -23.95 0.71 22.12
CA LEU A 226 -22.53 0.52 21.86
C LEU A 226 -21.88 -0.38 22.91
N THR A 227 -21.05 -1.31 22.46
CA THR A 227 -20.14 -2.09 23.30
C THR A 227 -18.89 -1.29 23.63
N ALA A 228 -18.08 -1.80 24.57
CA ALA A 228 -16.79 -1.22 24.89
C ALA A 228 -15.88 -1.11 23.67
N ASP A 229 -15.80 -2.18 22.87
CA ASP A 229 -14.92 -2.24 21.70
C ASP A 229 -15.31 -1.21 20.65
N GLN A 230 -16.60 -1.07 20.35
CA GLN A 230 -17.09 -0.10 19.34
C GLN A 230 -16.87 1.34 19.79
N LEU A 231 -17.05 1.61 21.09
CA LEU A 231 -16.77 2.94 21.63
C LEU A 231 -15.27 3.22 21.55
N ASN A 232 -14.44 2.33 22.09
CA ASN A 232 -12.98 2.49 22.21
C ASN A 232 -12.24 2.43 20.87
N THR A 233 -12.86 1.95 19.79
CA THR A 233 -12.29 1.97 18.42
C THR A 233 -12.98 2.99 17.52
N ILE A 234 -14.09 3.58 17.97
CA ILE A 234 -14.98 4.42 17.17
C ILE A 234 -15.35 3.68 15.86
N PHE A 235 -16.04 2.55 16.00
CA PHE A 235 -16.43 1.66 14.89
C PHE A 235 -15.27 1.21 14.00
N GLY A 236 -14.10 0.93 14.59
CA GLY A 236 -12.91 0.51 13.84
C GLY A 236 -12.17 1.64 13.12
N THR A 237 -12.53 2.91 13.34
CA THR A 237 -11.73 4.06 12.85
C THR A 237 -10.33 4.05 13.46
N TYR A 238 -10.22 3.60 14.72
CA TYR A 238 -8.96 3.41 15.43
C TYR A 238 -8.82 1.94 15.78
N GLU A 239 -7.75 1.31 15.31
CA GLU A 239 -7.54 -0.13 15.49
C GLU A 239 -7.19 -0.51 16.93
N LYS A 240 -6.57 0.40 17.70
CA LYS A 240 -6.21 0.17 19.10
C LYS A 240 -7.16 0.92 20.03
N SER A 241 -7.66 0.18 21.03
CA SER A 241 -8.54 0.70 22.07
C SER A 241 -7.85 1.63 23.07
N ASP A 242 -6.53 1.80 22.96
CA ASP A 242 -5.68 2.59 23.87
C ASP A 242 -5.58 4.08 23.49
N HIS A 243 -6.14 4.51 22.36
CA HIS A 243 -6.15 5.92 21.96
C HIS A 243 -6.84 6.83 23.01
N GLY A 244 -7.87 6.31 23.67
CA GLY A 244 -8.63 6.97 24.72
C GLY A 244 -9.63 7.99 24.18
N LEU A 245 -10.85 7.87 24.65
CA LEU A 245 -12.02 8.59 24.16
C LEU A 245 -12.14 9.97 24.78
N LYS A 246 -12.55 10.93 23.96
CA LYS A 246 -13.07 12.23 24.39
C LYS A 246 -14.32 12.54 23.58
N LEU A 247 -15.43 12.77 24.28
CA LEU A 247 -16.69 13.12 23.64
C LEU A 247 -16.75 14.63 23.41
N THR A 248 -17.41 15.04 22.34
CA THR A 248 -17.65 16.46 22.07
C THR A 248 -19.06 16.83 22.45
N PHE A 249 -19.23 17.99 23.08
CA PHE A 249 -20.52 18.52 23.52
C PHE A 249 -20.80 19.84 22.79
N ASP A 250 -22.00 19.99 22.23
CA ASP A 250 -22.41 21.26 21.59
C ASP A 250 -22.57 22.41 22.59
N LYS A 251 -22.87 22.05 23.84
CA LYS A 251 -22.91 22.92 25.01
C LYS A 251 -22.19 22.17 26.11
N ASP A 252 -21.24 22.82 26.77
CA ASP A 252 -20.47 22.19 27.85
C ASP A 252 -20.63 22.97 29.17
N VAL A 253 -20.02 22.47 30.23
CA VAL A 253 -19.91 23.15 31.52
C VAL A 253 -19.35 24.57 31.35
N LEU A 254 -19.86 25.50 32.15
CA LEU A 254 -19.54 26.92 32.05
C LEU A 254 -19.45 27.53 33.45
N GLY A 255 -18.41 28.34 33.72
CA GLY A 255 -18.31 29.11 34.96
C GLY A 255 -18.33 28.28 36.25
N THR A 256 -17.74 27.09 36.22
CA THR A 256 -17.61 26.14 37.34
C THR A 256 -16.23 25.47 37.30
N ASP A 257 -15.70 25.11 38.47
CA ASP A 257 -14.45 24.34 38.60
C ASP A 257 -14.67 22.81 38.48
N ILE A 258 -15.93 22.37 38.37
CA ILE A 258 -16.29 20.96 38.23
C ILE A 258 -16.15 20.57 36.75
N PRO A 259 -15.15 19.73 36.38
CA PRO A 259 -14.91 19.38 35.00
C PRO A 259 -15.97 18.40 34.47
N ASN A 260 -16.25 18.46 33.17
CA ASN A 260 -17.01 17.41 32.49
C ASN A 260 -16.12 16.15 32.34
N PRO A 261 -16.48 15.02 32.98
CA PRO A 261 -15.65 13.82 32.99
C PRO A 261 -15.52 13.15 31.62
N PHE A 262 -16.43 13.42 30.67
CA PHE A 262 -16.45 12.78 29.36
C PHE A 262 -15.61 13.52 28.30
N ASN A 263 -15.05 14.68 28.63
CA ASN A 263 -14.25 15.45 27.66
C ASN A 263 -12.99 16.12 28.26
N ALA A 264 -12.97 16.40 29.56
CA ALA A 264 -11.85 17.08 30.21
C ALA A 264 -10.58 16.21 30.18
N GLN A 265 -10.74 14.90 30.33
CA GLN A 265 -9.68 13.91 30.17
C GLN A 265 -10.17 12.74 29.31
N SER A 266 -9.21 12.05 28.70
CA SER A 266 -9.53 10.85 27.93
C SER A 266 -9.97 9.71 28.87
N PHE A 267 -10.81 8.82 28.37
CA PHE A 267 -11.27 7.64 29.11
C PHE A 267 -11.34 6.41 28.21
N TYR A 268 -11.48 5.24 28.82
CA TYR A 268 -11.83 3.98 28.16
C TYR A 268 -13.16 3.49 28.70
N THR A 269 -13.84 2.66 27.93
CA THR A 269 -14.95 1.86 28.45
C THR A 269 -14.58 0.40 28.60
N GLU A 270 -15.16 -0.23 29.61
CA GLU A 270 -15.00 -1.66 29.90
C GLU A 270 -16.40 -2.27 30.03
N SER A 271 -16.57 -3.54 29.62
CA SER A 271 -17.86 -4.20 29.77
C SER A 271 -18.23 -4.35 31.25
N ALA A 272 -19.41 -3.87 31.64
CA ALA A 272 -20.02 -4.12 32.94
C ALA A 272 -21.00 -5.31 32.91
N GLY A 273 -20.99 -6.07 31.81
CA GLY A 273 -21.90 -7.18 31.53
C GLY A 273 -23.13 -6.77 30.72
N THR A 274 -23.81 -7.78 30.17
CA THR A 274 -25.09 -7.63 29.49
C THR A 274 -26.22 -7.67 30.52
N TYR A 275 -27.13 -6.71 30.42
CA TYR A 275 -28.33 -6.64 31.26
C TYR A 275 -29.58 -6.96 30.44
N SER A 276 -30.39 -7.89 30.91
CA SER A 276 -31.68 -8.22 30.30
C SER A 276 -32.79 -7.57 31.13
N GLY A 277 -33.65 -6.77 30.47
CA GLY A 277 -34.76 -6.11 31.13
C GLY A 277 -35.88 -5.78 30.15
N THR A 278 -36.92 -5.10 30.63
CA THR A 278 -38.05 -4.70 29.80
C THR A 278 -37.85 -3.25 29.33
N ASN A 279 -38.07 -2.97 28.05
CA ASN A 279 -38.05 -1.60 27.54
C ASN A 279 -39.37 -0.86 27.85
N VAL A 280 -39.46 0.42 27.48
CA VAL A 280 -40.70 1.21 27.71
C VAL A 280 -41.92 0.71 26.93
N ASP A 281 -41.72 -0.11 25.90
CA ASP A 281 -42.78 -0.68 25.06
C ASP A 281 -43.25 -2.07 25.57
N GLY A 282 -42.57 -2.64 26.56
CA GLY A 282 -42.91 -3.95 27.14
C GLY A 282 -42.14 -5.14 26.59
N ASP A 283 -41.17 -4.92 25.69
CA ASP A 283 -40.33 -5.98 25.11
C ASP A 283 -39.14 -6.32 26.02
N ASN A 284 -38.73 -7.59 26.01
CA ASN A 284 -37.48 -8.00 26.65
C ASN A 284 -36.30 -7.64 25.73
N VAL A 285 -35.36 -6.85 26.25
CA VAL A 285 -34.18 -6.34 25.53
C VAL A 285 -32.92 -6.62 26.34
N GLU A 286 -31.83 -6.90 25.65
CA GLU A 286 -30.49 -7.02 26.23
C GLU A 286 -29.63 -5.82 25.88
N VAL A 287 -28.93 -5.25 26.87
CA VAL A 287 -28.12 -4.05 26.67
C VAL A 287 -26.73 -4.15 27.30
N PRO A 288 -25.68 -3.62 26.64
CA PRO A 288 -24.31 -3.63 27.13
C PRO A 288 -24.06 -2.41 28.03
N TYR A 289 -24.24 -2.56 29.35
CA TYR A 289 -23.76 -1.52 30.26
C TYR A 289 -22.24 -1.55 30.33
N LEU A 290 -21.65 -0.37 30.41
CA LEU A 290 -20.20 -0.15 30.41
C LEU A 290 -19.78 0.57 31.68
N TRP A 291 -18.58 0.24 32.16
CA TRP A 291 -17.84 1.07 33.10
C TRP A 291 -17.01 2.09 32.34
N VAL A 292 -16.92 3.31 32.85
CA VAL A 292 -16.07 4.38 32.31
C VAL A 292 -14.82 4.50 33.18
N ARG A 293 -13.64 4.24 32.60
CA ARG A 293 -12.34 4.29 33.28
C ARG A 293 -11.50 5.44 32.75
N GLN A 294 -10.94 6.26 33.63
CA GLN A 294 -10.04 7.32 33.24
C GLN A 294 -8.80 6.78 32.51
N LYS A 295 -8.33 7.48 31.48
CA LYS A 295 -7.07 7.12 30.81
C LYS A 295 -5.89 7.28 31.79
N ASP A 296 -4.93 6.36 31.72
CA ASP A 296 -3.71 6.33 32.54
C ASP A 296 -3.88 6.18 34.06
N GLN A 297 -5.11 6.05 34.55
CA GLN A 297 -5.40 5.85 35.98
C GLN A 297 -6.42 4.73 36.18
N GLU A 298 -6.25 3.94 37.23
CA GLU A 298 -7.32 3.04 37.69
C GLU A 298 -8.34 3.88 38.46
N ALA A 299 -9.15 4.67 37.73
CA ALA A 299 -10.18 5.52 38.29
C ALA A 299 -11.48 5.33 37.51
N TYR A 300 -12.58 5.05 38.20
CA TYR A 300 -13.85 4.74 37.55
C TYR A 300 -14.90 5.80 37.84
N LEU A 301 -15.65 6.18 36.81
CA LEU A 301 -16.69 7.19 36.91
C LEU A 301 -17.93 6.59 37.58
N ARG A 302 -18.55 7.38 38.45
CA ARG A 302 -19.93 7.17 38.90
C ARG A 302 -20.65 8.50 39.06
N VAL A 303 -21.97 8.44 39.19
CA VAL A 303 -22.73 9.55 39.76
C VAL A 303 -22.30 9.74 41.22
N ASP A 304 -22.00 10.98 41.60
CA ASP A 304 -21.48 11.30 42.92
C ASP A 304 -22.53 11.03 44.01
N THR A 305 -22.03 10.79 45.22
CA THR A 305 -22.82 10.63 46.45
C THR A 305 -22.66 11.85 47.32
N ALA A 306 -22.67 13.03 46.71
CA ALA A 306 -22.68 14.33 47.37
C ALA A 306 -23.46 15.30 46.48
N TYR A 307 -24.41 16.02 47.07
CA TYR A 307 -25.09 17.07 46.35
C TYR A 307 -24.13 18.24 46.11
N THR A 308 -24.14 18.76 44.90
CA THR A 308 -23.19 19.80 44.48
C THR A 308 -23.61 21.19 44.97
N ASN A 309 -24.87 21.36 45.39
CA ASN A 309 -25.37 22.56 46.04
C ASN A 309 -25.97 22.28 47.42
N GLU A 310 -25.64 23.15 48.37
CA GLU A 310 -26.11 23.09 49.76
C GLU A 310 -27.48 23.76 49.97
N SER A 311 -28.01 24.46 48.96
CA SER A 311 -29.30 25.16 49.04
C SER A 311 -29.99 25.23 47.67
N GLY A 312 -31.32 25.09 47.65
CA GLY A 312 -32.12 25.07 46.41
C GLY A 312 -32.40 23.65 45.90
N VAL A 313 -32.61 23.48 44.58
CA VAL A 313 -32.87 22.18 43.96
C VAL A 313 -31.58 21.38 43.93
N HIS A 314 -31.51 20.26 44.66
CA HIS A 314 -30.32 19.41 44.71
C HIS A 314 -30.01 18.75 43.37
N PHE A 315 -28.74 18.71 42.99
CA PHE A 315 -28.27 17.99 41.81
C PHE A 315 -26.96 17.24 42.09
N LEU A 316 -26.74 16.18 41.31
CA LEU A 316 -25.63 15.25 41.44
C LEU A 316 -24.63 15.49 40.31
N ALA A 317 -23.36 15.66 40.67
CA ALA A 317 -22.27 15.66 39.71
C ALA A 317 -21.76 14.23 39.47
N TYR A 318 -20.66 14.11 38.73
CA TYR A 318 -19.94 12.87 38.53
C TYR A 318 -18.62 12.90 39.30
N LYS A 319 -18.17 11.72 39.73
CA LYS A 319 -16.94 11.57 40.51
C LYS A 319 -16.11 10.41 40.02
N TRP A 320 -14.82 10.66 39.83
CA TRP A 320 -13.80 9.62 39.67
C TRP A 320 -13.50 8.96 41.01
N VAL A 321 -13.64 7.64 41.06
CA VAL A 321 -13.37 6.83 42.25
C VAL A 321 -12.07 6.07 42.05
N THR A 322 -11.12 6.30 42.96
CA THR A 322 -9.78 5.68 42.99
C THR A 322 -9.57 4.84 44.26
N GLU A 323 -10.54 4.84 45.17
CA GLU A 323 -10.52 4.09 46.41
C GLU A 323 -11.57 2.99 46.39
N TRP A 324 -11.18 1.77 46.73
CA TRP A 324 -11.97 0.55 46.52
C TRP A 324 -12.59 0.02 47.82
N TYR A 325 -13.22 0.90 48.61
CA TYR A 325 -13.93 0.52 49.83
C TYR A 325 -15.27 1.26 49.94
N ASP A 326 -16.25 0.59 50.52
CA ASP A 326 -17.48 1.24 51.00
C ASP A 326 -17.36 1.54 52.50
N TRP A 327 -18.20 2.43 53.00
CA TRP A 327 -18.24 2.75 54.43
C TRP A 327 -18.95 1.64 55.22
N ASP A 328 -18.28 1.09 56.23
CA ASP A 328 -18.90 0.16 57.18
C ASP A 328 -19.72 0.95 58.21
N GLN A 329 -21.04 0.84 58.11
CA GLN A 329 -21.98 1.53 59.00
C GLN A 329 -21.88 1.07 60.46
N THR A 330 -21.63 -0.22 60.66
CA THR A 330 -21.64 -0.85 61.98
C THR A 330 -20.43 -0.40 62.78
N ALA A 331 -19.29 -0.29 62.09
CA ALA A 331 -18.03 0.09 62.70
C ALA A 331 -17.66 1.58 62.51
N ASN A 332 -18.45 2.34 61.74
CA ASN A 332 -18.25 3.76 61.45
C ASN A 332 -16.80 4.06 60.99
N LYS A 333 -16.33 3.29 60.00
CA LYS A 333 -14.97 3.37 59.43
C LYS A 333 -14.99 2.92 57.97
N LYS A 334 -13.86 3.11 57.26
CA LYS A 334 -13.62 2.46 55.96
C LYS A 334 -13.86 0.95 56.12
N GLY A 335 -14.73 0.39 55.29
CA GLY A 335 -15.05 -1.03 55.29
C GLY A 335 -13.91 -1.87 54.73
N GLN A 336 -14.26 -3.03 54.17
CA GLN A 336 -13.29 -3.86 53.48
C GLN A 336 -12.70 -3.11 52.28
N ASP A 337 -11.38 -3.03 52.24
CA ASP A 337 -10.65 -2.69 51.01
C ASP A 337 -10.62 -3.93 50.12
N TRP A 338 -11.18 -3.81 48.92
CA TRP A 338 -11.28 -4.91 47.96
C TRP A 338 -9.99 -5.12 47.17
N GLY A 339 -8.99 -4.25 47.32
CA GLY A 339 -7.64 -4.38 46.76
C GLY A 339 -7.54 -4.20 45.24
N ASN A 340 -8.66 -4.26 44.51
CA ASN A 340 -8.76 -3.94 43.09
C ASN A 340 -10.15 -3.40 42.77
N SER A 341 -10.23 -2.63 41.69
CA SER A 341 -11.43 -1.91 41.32
C SER A 341 -12.56 -2.83 40.83
N TYR A 342 -12.24 -3.93 40.14
CA TYR A 342 -13.21 -4.88 39.60
C TYR A 342 -14.03 -5.54 40.72
N ALA A 343 -13.36 -6.11 41.72
CA ALA A 343 -14.00 -6.76 42.86
C ALA A 343 -14.88 -5.77 43.65
N PHE A 344 -14.40 -4.53 43.82
CA PHE A 344 -15.17 -3.48 44.48
C PHE A 344 -16.45 -3.12 43.73
N ARG A 345 -16.39 -2.89 42.42
CA ARG A 345 -17.59 -2.54 41.63
C ARG A 345 -18.63 -3.65 41.64
N LEU A 346 -18.24 -4.92 41.75
CA LEU A 346 -19.20 -6.03 41.86
C LEU A 346 -19.85 -6.12 43.25
N ALA A 347 -19.09 -5.80 44.30
CA ALA A 347 -19.55 -5.91 45.68
C ALA A 347 -20.22 -4.65 46.23
N SER A 348 -19.97 -3.48 45.63
CA SER A 348 -20.48 -2.21 46.13
C SER A 348 -22.00 -2.18 46.15
N GLN A 349 -22.56 -1.59 47.21
CA GLN A 349 -24.01 -1.39 47.33
C GLN A 349 -24.54 -0.33 46.35
N LEU A 350 -23.64 0.42 45.71
CA LEU A 350 -23.94 1.42 44.68
C LEU A 350 -23.37 1.02 43.30
N LYS A 351 -23.15 -0.28 43.07
CA LYS A 351 -22.57 -0.83 41.83
C LYS A 351 -23.22 -0.32 40.55
N ASP A 352 -24.54 -0.10 40.56
CA ASP A 352 -25.29 0.32 39.39
C ASP A 352 -25.11 1.81 39.05
N GLN A 353 -24.56 2.63 39.98
CA GLN A 353 -24.17 4.01 39.68
C GLN A 353 -22.92 4.14 38.80
N TYR A 354 -22.17 3.04 38.63
CA TYR A 354 -20.98 2.97 37.77
C TYR A 354 -21.32 2.51 36.35
N LYS A 355 -22.55 2.09 36.09
CA LYS A 355 -22.97 1.48 34.84
C LYS A 355 -23.57 2.52 33.91
N PHE A 356 -22.94 2.70 32.75
CA PHE A 356 -23.34 3.63 31.71
C PHE A 356 -23.75 2.88 30.45
N LEU A 357 -24.89 3.23 29.87
CA LEU A 357 -25.35 2.70 28.59
C LEU A 357 -25.24 3.79 27.53
N PHE A 358 -24.53 3.49 26.44
CA PHE A 358 -24.31 4.40 25.33
C PHE A 358 -25.25 4.02 24.18
N LYS A 359 -26.24 4.88 23.91
CA LYS A 359 -27.13 4.76 22.77
C LYS A 359 -26.68 5.71 21.67
N TYR A 360 -26.40 5.20 20.49
CA TYR A 360 -25.87 5.99 19.38
C TYR A 360 -26.86 6.10 18.23
N SER A 361 -26.99 7.31 17.71
CA SER A 361 -27.73 7.65 16.50
C SER A 361 -26.74 7.95 15.37
N PRO A 362 -26.56 7.03 14.40
CA PRO A 362 -25.56 7.19 13.36
C PRO A 362 -25.87 8.33 12.40
N LYS A 363 -27.16 8.59 12.18
CA LYS A 363 -27.68 9.62 11.27
C LYS A 363 -26.96 10.97 11.43
N ASN A 364 -26.72 11.40 12.66
CA ASN A 364 -26.20 12.73 12.96
C ASN A 364 -25.04 12.74 13.97
N ASP A 365 -24.35 11.60 14.16
CA ASP A 365 -23.30 11.41 15.16
C ASP A 365 -23.74 11.93 16.54
N ASN A 366 -24.78 11.32 17.12
CA ASN A 366 -25.30 11.70 18.43
C ASN A 366 -25.30 10.51 19.39
N VAL A 367 -24.80 10.73 20.60
CA VAL A 367 -24.72 9.76 21.68
C VAL A 367 -25.64 10.23 22.81
N ASN A 368 -26.54 9.37 23.25
CA ASN A 368 -27.25 9.51 24.51
C ASN A 368 -26.60 8.60 25.55
N ILE A 369 -26.24 9.14 26.71
CA ILE A 369 -25.57 8.38 27.78
C ILE A 369 -26.54 8.23 28.94
N TYR A 370 -26.87 6.99 29.27
CA TYR A 370 -27.79 6.62 30.34
C TYR A 370 -27.02 6.03 31.51
N ILE A 371 -27.45 6.30 32.73
CA ILE A 371 -26.92 5.72 33.96
C ILE A 371 -27.94 4.71 34.46
N HIS A 372 -27.53 3.46 34.68
CA HIS A 372 -28.43 2.37 35.07
C HIS A 372 -29.30 2.77 36.29
N THR A 373 -28.65 3.21 37.37
CA THR A 373 -29.34 3.66 38.58
C THR A 373 -28.64 4.87 39.17
N VAL A 374 -29.42 5.87 39.53
CA VAL A 374 -29.04 7.05 40.29
C VAL A 374 -29.73 7.00 41.64
N THR A 375 -28.98 7.10 42.73
CA THR A 375 -29.58 7.19 44.07
C THR A 375 -29.73 8.64 44.49
N TYR A 376 -30.88 9.00 45.03
CA TYR A 376 -31.12 10.29 45.69
C TYR A 376 -31.28 10.03 47.18
N LYS A 377 -30.58 10.80 48.02
CA LYS A 377 -30.55 10.62 49.47
C LYS A 377 -31.21 11.82 50.13
N ASP A 378 -32.28 11.61 50.89
CA ASP A 378 -32.86 12.69 51.68
C ASP A 378 -31.95 13.09 52.86
N ASP A 379 -32.30 14.17 53.56
CA ASP A 379 -31.55 14.62 54.73
C ASP A 379 -31.67 13.68 55.94
N ALA A 380 -32.68 12.81 55.99
CA ALA A 380 -32.93 11.87 57.08
C ALA A 380 -32.04 10.62 56.98
N GLU A 381 -31.65 10.23 55.77
CA GLU A 381 -30.81 9.08 55.47
C GLU A 381 -29.34 9.39 55.71
N LYS A 382 -28.71 8.56 56.54
CA LYS A 382 -27.30 8.73 56.90
C LYS A 382 -26.35 8.28 55.78
N TYR A 383 -26.76 7.29 54.97
CA TYR A 383 -25.92 6.67 53.96
C TYR A 383 -26.67 6.52 52.64
N TRP A 384 -25.99 6.83 51.52
CA TRP A 384 -26.61 6.85 50.20
C TRP A 384 -27.21 5.52 49.78
N PHE A 385 -26.53 4.39 50.02
CA PHE A 385 -27.04 3.10 49.61
C PHE A 385 -28.29 2.63 50.38
N ASN A 386 -28.63 3.25 51.52
CA ASN A 386 -29.89 3.00 52.23
C ASN A 386 -31.06 3.77 51.60
N ALA A 387 -30.78 4.80 50.80
CA ALA A 387 -31.82 5.67 50.29
C ALA A 387 -32.73 4.93 49.31
N ALA A 388 -34.04 5.02 49.56
CA ALA A 388 -35.09 4.36 48.81
C ALA A 388 -35.35 5.01 47.45
N GLU A 389 -35.08 6.32 47.32
CA GLU A 389 -35.34 7.06 46.09
C GLU A 389 -34.27 6.77 45.03
N LYS A 390 -34.71 6.17 43.92
CA LYS A 390 -33.86 5.80 42.78
C LYS A 390 -34.43 6.39 41.49
N GLY A 391 -33.55 6.93 40.65
CA GLY A 391 -33.82 7.18 39.23
C GLY A 391 -33.18 6.07 38.40
N TYR A 392 -33.94 5.48 37.49
CA TYR A 392 -33.44 4.44 36.58
C TYR A 392 -33.27 5.02 35.18
N ASN A 393 -32.14 4.74 34.55
CA ASN A 393 -31.84 5.23 33.19
C ASN A 393 -31.95 6.75 33.03
N ASN A 394 -31.53 7.48 34.07
CA ASN A 394 -31.33 8.92 33.95
C ASN A 394 -30.21 9.20 32.95
N ARG A 395 -30.28 10.32 32.25
CA ARG A 395 -29.35 10.69 31.18
C ARG A 395 -28.34 11.71 31.65
N VAL A 396 -27.16 11.70 31.03
CA VAL A 396 -26.20 12.80 31.14
C VAL A 396 -26.84 14.07 30.59
N SER A 397 -26.88 15.13 31.39
CA SER A 397 -27.52 16.40 31.05
C SER A 397 -26.78 17.58 31.65
N LEU A 398 -27.09 18.77 31.18
CA LEU A 398 -26.56 20.01 31.74
C LEU A 398 -27.63 20.72 32.57
N GLN A 399 -27.21 21.41 33.62
CA GLN A 399 -28.09 22.28 34.38
C GLN A 399 -27.47 23.67 34.50
N ASP A 400 -28.22 24.67 34.04
CA ASP A 400 -27.90 26.06 34.28
C ASP A 400 -28.28 26.42 35.72
N LEU A 401 -27.27 26.62 36.57
CA LEU A 401 -27.44 27.15 37.93
C LEU A 401 -27.72 28.64 37.89
N ILE A 402 -27.00 29.33 37.00
CA ILE A 402 -27.23 30.71 36.65
C ILE A 402 -27.24 30.75 35.14
N LYS A 403 -28.40 31.08 34.58
CA LYS A 403 -28.63 31.14 33.13
C LYS A 403 -27.46 31.86 32.41
N ASP A 404 -26.89 31.17 31.43
CA ASP A 404 -25.79 31.64 30.58
C ASP A 404 -24.49 32.04 31.32
N LYS A 405 -24.33 31.68 32.60
CA LYS A 405 -23.14 32.02 33.41
C LYS A 405 -22.53 30.82 34.11
N THR A 406 -23.35 30.00 34.75
CA THR A 406 -22.90 28.83 35.51
C THR A 406 -23.71 27.64 35.08
N ARG A 407 -23.04 26.66 34.48
CA ARG A 407 -23.60 25.41 33.99
C ARG A 407 -22.74 24.24 34.43
N ILE A 408 -23.39 23.20 34.95
CA ILE A 408 -22.73 21.98 35.42
C ILE A 408 -23.31 20.76 34.68
N LEU A 409 -22.53 19.68 34.61
CA LEU A 409 -22.99 18.39 34.12
C LEU A 409 -23.63 17.61 35.28
N THR A 410 -24.84 17.10 35.06
CA THR A 410 -25.69 16.40 36.02
C THR A 410 -26.44 15.26 35.33
N VAL A 411 -27.37 14.65 36.06
CA VAL A 411 -28.31 13.63 35.60
C VAL A 411 -29.73 14.20 35.45
N ASP A 412 -30.47 13.76 34.44
CA ASP A 412 -31.87 14.14 34.19
C ASP A 412 -32.72 12.92 33.83
N ALA A 413 -33.93 12.82 34.36
CA ALA A 413 -34.81 11.67 34.12
C ALA A 413 -35.55 11.72 32.76
N GLU A 414 -35.73 12.91 32.19
CA GLU A 414 -36.56 13.15 31.02
C GLU A 414 -35.75 13.38 29.74
N ASN A 415 -34.72 14.24 29.79
CA ASN A 415 -34.07 14.79 28.60
C ASN A 415 -32.56 14.97 28.75
N GLN A 416 -31.82 14.54 27.72
CA GLN A 416 -30.45 14.99 27.48
C GLN A 416 -30.51 16.29 26.66
N ASN A 417 -30.10 17.41 27.25
CA ASN A 417 -30.27 18.75 26.68
C ASN A 417 -29.03 19.32 25.97
N THR A 418 -28.09 18.45 25.66
CA THR A 418 -26.88 18.72 24.88
C THR A 418 -26.64 17.59 23.89
N LYS A 419 -26.21 17.96 22.68
CA LYS A 419 -25.77 16.99 21.69
C LYS A 419 -24.35 16.55 22.04
N ILE A 420 -24.19 15.24 22.23
CA ILE A 420 -22.90 14.61 22.51
C ILE A 420 -22.50 13.83 21.26
N THR A 421 -21.29 14.00 20.76
CA THR A 421 -20.83 13.36 19.51
C THR A 421 -19.58 12.53 19.77
N LEU A 422 -19.41 11.43 19.01
CA LEU A 422 -18.17 10.64 19.02
C LEU A 422 -17.07 11.32 18.20
N GLY A 423 -17.43 12.27 17.35
CA GLY A 423 -16.51 12.79 16.33
C GLY A 423 -16.44 11.87 15.11
N TYR A 424 -17.35 10.90 14.99
CA TYR A 424 -17.51 10.00 13.85
C TYR A 424 -18.24 10.68 12.67
N ALA A 425 -18.11 12.01 12.54
CA ALA A 425 -18.73 12.95 11.59
C ALA A 425 -19.81 12.37 10.64
N SER A 426 -21.04 12.87 10.72
CA SER A 426 -22.16 12.29 9.98
C SER A 426 -22.08 12.39 8.44
N CYS A 427 -21.28 13.28 7.84
CA CYS A 427 -20.75 13.19 6.47
C CYS A 427 -19.68 14.27 6.23
N GLY A 428 -18.66 13.96 5.43
CA GLY A 428 -17.44 14.78 5.24
C GLY A 428 -16.18 14.05 5.71
N ALA A 429 -15.00 14.58 5.35
CA ALA A 429 -13.70 13.94 5.57
C ALA A 429 -13.48 13.59 7.06
N VAL A 430 -13.76 12.33 7.42
CA VAL A 430 -12.91 11.61 8.35
C VAL A 430 -11.74 11.23 7.48
N THR A 431 -10.55 11.76 7.76
CA THR A 431 -9.35 11.42 7.01
C THR A 431 -9.22 9.91 7.08
N PRO A 432 -9.58 9.16 6.03
CA PRO A 432 -9.44 7.73 6.05
C PRO A 432 -7.94 7.51 6.19
N THR A 433 -7.52 6.63 7.10
CA THR A 433 -6.14 6.18 7.04
C THR A 433 -5.92 5.48 5.70
N ARG A 434 -6.96 4.88 5.09
CA ARG A 434 -6.91 4.28 3.76
C ARG A 434 -6.36 5.23 2.71
N THR A 435 -5.48 4.70 1.87
CA THR A 435 -4.88 5.39 0.74
C THR A 435 -4.57 4.38 -0.35
N SER A 436 -4.37 4.85 -1.58
CA SER A 436 -3.85 4.07 -2.70
C SER A 436 -2.60 4.72 -3.28
N LEU A 437 -1.94 3.99 -4.19
CA LEU A 437 -0.81 4.47 -4.99
C LEU A 437 -1.24 4.59 -6.45
N ALA A 438 -0.54 5.43 -7.21
CA ALA A 438 -0.71 5.45 -8.66
C ALA A 438 -0.18 4.15 -9.28
N ASP A 439 -0.75 3.72 -10.40
CA ASP A 439 -0.23 2.57 -11.15
C ASP A 439 1.22 2.83 -11.58
N ASN A 440 2.16 2.04 -11.07
CA ASN A 440 3.58 2.23 -11.36
C ASN A 440 4.41 1.02 -10.90
N VAL A 441 5.73 1.12 -11.08
CA VAL A 441 6.70 0.19 -10.48
C VAL A 441 7.29 0.81 -9.21
N TYR A 442 7.36 0.03 -8.13
CA TYR A 442 7.83 0.48 -6.83
C TYR A 442 8.83 -0.50 -6.19
N PHE A 443 9.68 0.04 -5.33
CA PHE A 443 10.34 -0.71 -4.26
C PHE A 443 9.46 -0.69 -3.01
N ILE A 444 9.43 -1.80 -2.29
CA ILE A 444 8.69 -1.94 -1.02
C ILE A 444 9.69 -2.34 0.05
N GLN A 445 9.79 -1.56 1.12
CA GLN A 445 10.67 -1.83 2.26
C GLN A 445 9.89 -1.87 3.56
N ASN A 446 10.31 -2.71 4.51
CA ASN A 446 9.78 -2.71 5.88
C ASN A 446 10.50 -1.66 6.77
N ALA A 447 10.10 -1.58 8.03
CA ALA A 447 10.66 -0.66 9.03
C ALA A 447 12.18 -0.85 9.27
N GLU A 448 12.70 -2.05 9.03
CA GLU A 448 14.14 -2.38 9.14
C GLU A 448 14.93 -1.96 7.89
N GLY A 449 14.27 -1.43 6.86
CA GLY A 449 14.87 -1.05 5.58
C GLY A 449 15.11 -2.23 4.64
N GLN A 450 14.58 -3.42 4.96
CA GLN A 450 14.70 -4.61 4.10
C GLN A 450 13.74 -4.51 2.93
N TYR A 451 14.18 -4.91 1.74
CA TYR A 451 13.35 -4.92 0.54
C TYR A 451 12.53 -6.20 0.43
N LEU A 452 11.26 -6.09 0.07
CA LEU A 452 10.45 -7.23 -0.32
C LEU A 452 10.90 -7.69 -1.71
N ALA A 453 11.54 -8.85 -1.84
CA ALA A 453 12.15 -9.26 -3.11
C ALA A 453 12.37 -10.78 -3.19
N SER A 454 12.70 -11.27 -4.40
CA SER A 454 13.27 -12.61 -4.57
C SER A 454 14.77 -12.52 -4.89
N PRO A 455 15.66 -12.63 -3.90
CA PRO A 455 17.10 -12.60 -4.17
C PRO A 455 17.52 -13.85 -4.97
N ILE A 456 18.67 -13.78 -5.63
CA ILE A 456 19.15 -14.83 -6.56
C ILE A 456 19.10 -16.24 -5.95
N HIS A 457 19.44 -16.37 -4.67
CA HIS A 457 19.47 -17.65 -3.97
C HIS A 457 18.09 -18.23 -3.64
N LYS A 458 17.02 -17.45 -3.80
CA LYS A 458 15.63 -17.90 -3.61
C LYS A 458 14.92 -18.21 -4.91
N ASN A 459 15.31 -17.54 -6.00
CA ASN A 459 14.85 -17.79 -7.37
C ASN A 459 13.33 -18.04 -7.49
N GLY A 460 12.54 -17.03 -7.12
CA GLY A 460 11.08 -17.06 -7.17
C GLY A 460 10.40 -17.12 -5.81
N VAL A 461 11.12 -17.44 -4.73
CA VAL A 461 10.60 -17.28 -3.36
C VAL A 461 10.87 -15.84 -2.87
N ILE A 462 9.84 -15.18 -2.37
CA ILE A 462 9.88 -13.81 -1.83
C ILE A 462 10.35 -13.85 -0.38
N GLU A 463 11.28 -12.97 -0.01
CA GLU A 463 11.65 -12.72 1.39
C GLU A 463 11.93 -11.23 1.64
N TRP A 464 12.06 -10.85 2.91
CA TRP A 464 12.56 -9.53 3.30
C TRP A 464 14.10 -9.55 3.26
N VAL A 465 14.68 -8.81 2.31
CA VAL A 465 16.10 -8.85 1.99
C VAL A 465 16.82 -7.60 2.51
N THR A 466 17.84 -7.81 3.34
CA THR A 466 18.78 -6.74 3.70
C THR A 466 19.78 -6.54 2.56
N VAL A 467 19.85 -5.32 2.04
CA VAL A 467 20.76 -4.92 0.96
C VAL A 467 21.95 -4.17 1.56
N ASN A 468 23.16 -4.47 1.10
CA ASN A 468 24.38 -3.82 1.59
C ASN A 468 24.49 -2.38 1.04
N GLU A 469 25.15 -1.47 1.76
CA GLU A 469 25.24 -0.04 1.39
C GLU A 469 25.80 0.24 -0.02
N ASN A 470 26.62 -0.66 -0.57
CA ASN A 470 27.22 -0.54 -1.90
C ASN A 470 26.46 -1.31 -2.99
N GLN A 471 25.23 -1.73 -2.73
CA GLN A 471 24.44 -2.50 -3.69
C GLN A 471 23.28 -1.69 -4.27
N ASP A 472 23.27 -1.56 -5.59
CA ASP A 472 22.24 -0.81 -6.32
C ASP A 472 21.15 -1.72 -6.88
N VAL A 473 19.98 -1.74 -6.23
CA VAL A 473 18.82 -2.55 -6.63
C VAL A 473 18.02 -1.97 -7.79
N ASN A 474 18.34 -0.77 -8.29
CA ASN A 474 17.65 -0.18 -9.44
C ASN A 474 17.72 -1.03 -10.70
N HIS A 475 18.80 -1.79 -10.86
CA HIS A 475 19.01 -2.70 -11.98
C HIS A 475 18.47 -4.11 -11.73
N MET A 476 17.80 -4.36 -10.59
CA MET A 476 17.38 -5.71 -10.20
C MET A 476 15.84 -5.84 -10.21
N PRO A 477 15.23 -6.33 -11.29
CA PRO A 477 13.76 -6.41 -11.40
C PRO A 477 13.11 -7.31 -10.34
N ALA A 478 13.81 -8.29 -9.75
CA ALA A 478 13.29 -9.07 -8.62
C ALA A 478 13.01 -8.26 -7.34
N TYR A 479 13.53 -7.03 -7.23
CA TYR A 479 13.28 -6.09 -6.12
C TYR A 479 12.15 -5.10 -6.45
N GLN A 480 11.65 -5.14 -7.68
CA GLN A 480 10.67 -4.19 -8.20
C GLN A 480 9.30 -4.85 -8.28
N TRP A 481 8.27 -4.11 -7.86
CA TRP A 481 6.89 -4.55 -7.85
C TRP A 481 6.06 -3.68 -8.78
N VAL A 482 5.38 -4.29 -9.74
CA VAL A 482 4.33 -3.64 -10.51
C VAL A 482 3.12 -3.54 -9.60
N VAL A 483 2.76 -2.31 -9.22
CA VAL A 483 1.65 -2.01 -8.31
C VAL A 483 0.51 -1.41 -9.11
N LEU A 484 -0.63 -2.07 -9.10
CA LEU A 484 -1.82 -1.67 -9.86
C LEU A 484 -3.00 -1.46 -8.93
N LYS A 485 -3.75 -0.38 -9.15
CA LYS A 485 -5.08 -0.22 -8.58
C LYS A 485 -6.02 -1.29 -9.15
N ASN A 486 -6.75 -1.96 -8.25
CA ASN A 486 -7.84 -2.86 -8.62
C ASN A 486 -8.99 -2.07 -9.23
N ASN A 487 -9.34 -0.95 -8.59
CA ASN A 487 -10.23 0.08 -9.13
C ASN A 487 -9.43 1.08 -9.97
N THR A 488 -9.54 0.99 -11.29
CA THR A 488 -8.83 1.86 -12.24
C THR A 488 -9.42 3.27 -12.35
N SER A 489 -10.64 3.47 -11.86
CA SER A 489 -11.38 4.74 -11.89
C SER A 489 -11.37 5.47 -10.54
N ASP A 490 -10.60 4.98 -9.57
CA ASP A 490 -10.53 5.50 -8.19
C ASP A 490 -10.11 6.96 -8.14
N THR A 491 -11.07 7.82 -7.80
CA THR A 491 -10.88 9.27 -7.64
C THR A 491 -10.59 9.68 -6.20
N ASN A 492 -10.94 8.84 -5.22
CA ASN A 492 -10.74 9.12 -3.80
C ASN A 492 -9.36 8.70 -3.29
N ASN A 493 -8.56 8.03 -4.12
CA ASN A 493 -7.25 7.47 -3.77
C ASN A 493 -7.34 6.49 -2.61
N VAL A 494 -8.31 5.58 -2.65
CA VAL A 494 -8.52 4.55 -1.61
C VAL A 494 -8.61 3.13 -2.19
N SER A 495 -8.42 2.95 -3.50
CA SER A 495 -8.43 1.66 -4.17
C SER A 495 -7.47 0.64 -3.55
N PRO A 496 -7.89 -0.61 -3.31
CA PRO A 496 -6.99 -1.71 -3.02
C PRO A 496 -6.06 -1.96 -4.20
N LEU A 497 -4.88 -2.50 -3.91
CA LEU A 497 -3.81 -2.64 -4.88
C LEU A 497 -3.47 -4.12 -5.09
N SER A 498 -3.02 -4.45 -6.29
CA SER A 498 -2.30 -5.69 -6.59
C SER A 498 -0.82 -5.38 -6.74
N PHE A 499 0.02 -6.15 -6.06
CA PHE A 499 1.47 -6.07 -6.16
C PHE A 499 1.97 -7.32 -6.87
N THR A 500 2.54 -7.20 -8.06
CA THR A 500 3.14 -8.32 -8.79
C THR A 500 4.63 -8.12 -8.94
N ASN A 501 5.44 -9.13 -8.59
CA ASN A 501 6.89 -9.02 -8.76
C ASN A 501 7.24 -8.88 -10.24
N ARG A 502 8.12 -7.92 -10.58
CA ARG A 502 8.43 -7.59 -11.98
C ARG A 502 9.18 -8.73 -12.69
N GLU A 503 9.99 -9.52 -11.99
CA GLU A 503 10.73 -10.67 -12.54
C GLU A 503 9.97 -12.01 -12.39
N TYR A 504 9.18 -12.18 -11.34
CA TYR A 504 8.47 -13.43 -11.04
C TYR A 504 6.95 -13.19 -11.00
N SER A 505 6.29 -13.22 -12.16
CA SER A 505 4.88 -12.85 -12.31
C SER A 505 3.87 -13.72 -11.55
N ASN A 506 4.27 -14.93 -11.15
CA ASN A 506 3.45 -15.79 -10.28
C ASN A 506 3.39 -15.30 -8.82
N GLU A 507 4.35 -14.46 -8.40
CA GLU A 507 4.40 -13.92 -7.05
C GLU A 507 3.62 -12.61 -7.00
N LYS A 508 2.43 -12.68 -6.40
CA LYS A 508 1.50 -11.56 -6.30
C LYS A 508 0.82 -11.47 -4.94
N TYR A 509 0.68 -10.24 -4.44
CA TYR A 509 -0.23 -9.91 -3.35
C TYR A 509 -1.46 -9.25 -3.94
N GLU A 510 -2.65 -9.75 -3.60
CA GLU A 510 -3.93 -9.23 -4.11
C GLU A 510 -4.68 -8.47 -3.03
N ASN A 511 -5.47 -7.47 -3.45
CA ASN A 511 -6.35 -6.69 -2.58
C ASN A 511 -5.63 -6.03 -1.39
N VAL A 512 -4.38 -5.59 -1.60
CA VAL A 512 -3.59 -4.90 -0.59
C VAL A 512 -4.18 -3.51 -0.35
N GLN A 513 -4.80 -3.31 0.82
CA GLN A 513 -5.33 -2.02 1.23
C GLN A 513 -4.27 -1.28 2.04
N LEU A 514 -3.66 -0.27 1.43
CA LEU A 514 -2.73 0.60 2.13
C LEU A 514 -3.44 1.61 3.00
N ASN A 515 -2.78 1.96 4.09
CA ASN A 515 -3.16 3.00 5.02
C ASN A 515 -1.97 3.93 5.31
N LYS A 516 -2.23 5.18 5.69
CA LYS A 516 -1.26 6.21 6.04
C LYS A 516 -1.92 7.20 7.00
N LYS A 517 -1.31 7.43 8.17
CA LYS A 517 -1.76 8.48 9.08
C LYS A 517 -1.26 9.84 8.59
N ALA A 518 -2.03 10.90 8.85
CA ALA A 518 -1.73 12.25 8.36
C ALA A 518 -0.34 12.78 8.77
N ASP A 519 0.18 12.33 9.91
CA ASP A 519 1.45 12.77 10.50
C ASP A 519 2.62 11.79 10.26
N GLU A 520 2.39 10.68 9.53
CA GLU A 520 3.37 9.62 9.31
C GLU A 520 3.83 9.55 7.84
N ASN A 521 5.10 9.21 7.62
CA ASN A 521 5.71 9.12 6.27
C ASN A 521 5.75 7.70 5.71
N PHE A 522 5.21 6.71 6.40
CA PHE A 522 5.12 5.32 5.97
C PHE A 522 3.69 4.93 5.63
N TYR A 523 3.55 3.83 4.89
CA TYR A 523 2.28 3.14 4.68
C TYR A 523 2.18 1.96 5.64
N TYR A 524 0.99 1.50 5.95
CA TYR A 524 0.79 0.26 6.69
C TYR A 524 -0.42 -0.51 6.18
N VAL A 525 -0.51 -1.79 6.55
CA VAL A 525 -1.64 -2.66 6.25
C VAL A 525 -2.32 -3.12 7.54
N THR A 526 -3.62 -3.35 7.48
CA THR A 526 -4.45 -3.72 8.65
C THR A 526 -4.66 -5.22 8.79
N LYS A 527 -4.33 -5.98 7.74
CA LYS A 527 -4.35 -7.45 7.70
C LYS A 527 -3.08 -7.97 7.05
N THR A 528 -2.74 -9.21 7.36
CA THR A 528 -1.58 -9.89 6.78
C THR A 528 -1.88 -10.38 5.37
N TYR A 529 -0.97 -10.11 4.43
CA TYR A 529 -1.03 -10.58 3.05
C TYR A 529 0.12 -11.54 2.76
N SER A 530 -0.16 -12.61 1.99
CA SER A 530 0.82 -13.65 1.64
C SER A 530 0.64 -14.08 0.19
N THR A 531 1.74 -14.38 -0.51
CA THR A 531 1.72 -14.97 -1.87
C THR A 531 1.72 -16.50 -1.84
N GLY A 532 1.87 -17.13 -0.67
CA GLY A 532 1.90 -18.59 -0.52
C GLY A 532 2.82 -19.08 0.61
N ILE A 533 2.82 -20.39 0.83
CA ILE A 533 3.62 -21.03 1.88
C ILE A 533 5.12 -20.85 1.59
N GLY A 534 5.84 -20.22 2.53
CA GLY A 534 7.30 -20.05 2.45
C GLY A 534 7.75 -18.71 1.84
N ASN A 535 6.82 -17.91 1.33
CA ASN A 535 7.04 -16.52 0.93
C ASN A 535 6.92 -15.58 2.12
N ALA A 536 7.59 -14.43 2.07
CA ALA A 536 7.40 -13.37 3.05
C ALA A 536 5.96 -12.87 3.04
N GLU A 537 5.48 -12.55 4.23
CA GLU A 537 4.20 -11.91 4.42
C GLU A 537 4.42 -10.40 4.58
N ILE A 538 3.45 -9.62 4.11
CA ILE A 538 3.29 -8.22 4.53
C ILE A 538 2.36 -8.30 5.73
N THR A 539 2.89 -8.16 6.94
CA THR A 539 2.14 -8.38 8.17
C THR A 539 1.32 -7.17 8.57
N ALA A 540 0.18 -7.40 9.23
CA ALA A 540 -0.60 -6.33 9.83
C ALA A 540 0.28 -5.44 10.73
N ASP A 541 0.07 -4.12 10.65
CA ASP A 541 0.84 -3.07 11.32
C ASP A 541 2.29 -2.87 10.82
N ASP A 542 2.73 -3.53 9.75
CA ASP A 542 4.06 -3.27 9.17
C ASP A 542 4.17 -1.81 8.69
N GLU A 543 5.23 -1.12 9.11
CA GLU A 543 5.59 0.17 8.54
C GLU A 543 6.33 -0.05 7.22
N LEU A 544 5.72 0.40 6.13
CA LEU A 544 6.19 0.21 4.76
C LEU A 544 6.66 1.53 4.15
N THR A 545 7.88 1.54 3.64
CA THR A 545 8.35 2.60 2.73
C THR A 545 8.18 2.12 1.30
N ILE A 546 7.31 2.80 0.54
CA ILE A 546 7.02 2.43 -0.86
C ILE A 546 7.50 3.56 -1.76
N THR A 547 8.51 3.28 -2.58
CA THR A 547 9.22 4.29 -3.38
C THR A 547 9.13 3.95 -4.86
N ALA A 548 8.72 4.91 -5.70
CA ALA A 548 8.63 4.68 -7.14
C ALA A 548 10.01 4.44 -7.77
N VAL A 549 10.10 3.45 -8.65
CA VAL A 549 11.29 3.19 -9.45
C VAL A 549 11.42 4.28 -10.52
N ALA A 550 12.63 4.79 -10.79
CA ALA A 550 12.82 5.81 -11.82
C ALA A 550 12.48 5.29 -13.22
N ALA A 551 11.95 6.18 -14.07
CA ALA A 551 11.43 5.84 -15.40
C ALA A 551 12.47 5.17 -16.33
N GLU A 552 13.75 5.55 -16.20
CA GLU A 552 14.86 4.97 -16.97
C GLU A 552 15.04 3.46 -16.72
N PHE A 553 14.83 2.98 -15.49
CA PHE A 553 14.87 1.55 -15.19
C PHE A 553 13.57 0.83 -15.58
N GLN A 554 12.45 1.56 -15.65
CA GLN A 554 11.19 0.98 -16.13
C GLN A 554 11.23 0.73 -17.64
N GLY A 555 11.87 1.63 -18.39
CA GLY A 555 11.96 1.59 -19.86
C GLY A 555 13.06 0.71 -20.43
N ASP A 556 13.96 0.20 -19.60
CA ASP A 556 14.99 -0.76 -20.04
C ASP A 556 14.41 -2.17 -20.17
N LYS A 557 14.28 -2.63 -21.42
CA LYS A 557 13.77 -3.97 -21.75
C LYS A 557 14.75 -5.10 -21.41
N TYR A 558 16.02 -4.80 -21.15
CA TYR A 558 17.04 -5.80 -20.78
C TYR A 558 17.47 -5.66 -19.31
N LEU A 559 16.71 -4.91 -18.50
CA LEU A 559 17.04 -4.65 -17.10
C LEU A 559 17.24 -5.97 -16.32
N GLY A 560 18.36 -6.08 -15.61
CA GLY A 560 18.64 -7.22 -14.73
C GLY A 560 19.36 -8.39 -15.38
N TYR A 561 19.58 -8.38 -16.69
CA TYR A 561 20.40 -9.39 -17.38
C TYR A 561 21.34 -8.74 -18.39
N LYS A 562 22.55 -9.31 -18.55
CA LYS A 562 23.49 -8.79 -19.54
C LYS A 562 22.94 -8.99 -20.95
N LYS A 563 22.78 -7.89 -21.70
CA LYS A 563 22.63 -7.90 -23.15
C LYS A 563 23.96 -7.58 -23.83
N ILE A 564 24.27 -8.32 -24.89
CA ILE A 564 25.39 -8.10 -25.79
C ILE A 564 24.83 -8.15 -27.21
N GLU A 565 25.17 -7.15 -28.02
CA GLU A 565 24.69 -7.06 -29.39
C GLU A 565 25.32 -8.14 -30.27
N LYS A 566 24.59 -8.57 -31.31
CA LYS A 566 25.01 -9.66 -32.19
C LYS A 566 26.37 -9.40 -32.85
N ASP A 567 26.60 -8.17 -33.30
CA ASP A 567 27.86 -7.80 -33.94
C ASP A 567 29.05 -7.85 -32.97
N ASP A 568 28.83 -7.47 -31.70
CA ASP A 568 29.85 -7.57 -30.66
C ASP A 568 30.23 -9.02 -30.35
N LEU A 569 29.26 -9.94 -30.37
CA LEU A 569 29.51 -11.38 -30.19
C LEU A 569 30.34 -11.97 -31.33
N LEU A 570 30.23 -11.42 -32.55
CA LEU A 570 30.97 -11.89 -33.73
C LEU A 570 32.43 -11.43 -33.74
N VAL A 571 32.70 -10.22 -33.25
CA VAL A 571 34.03 -9.57 -33.40
C VAL A 571 34.86 -9.61 -32.13
N ASN A 572 34.22 -9.65 -30.96
CA ASN A 572 34.90 -9.56 -29.67
C ASN A 572 35.01 -10.92 -28.98
N LYS A 573 36.04 -11.03 -28.14
CA LYS A 573 36.07 -11.99 -27.03
C LYS A 573 35.87 -11.21 -25.74
N PHE A 574 35.41 -11.87 -24.69
CA PHE A 574 35.02 -11.25 -23.44
C PHE A 574 35.83 -11.78 -22.28
N THR A 575 36.16 -10.88 -21.36
CA THR A 575 36.77 -11.23 -20.08
C THR A 575 35.72 -11.16 -18.97
N PHE A 576 35.95 -11.93 -17.91
CA PHE A 576 35.08 -11.98 -16.73
C PHE A 576 35.87 -11.55 -15.51
N SER A 577 35.74 -10.29 -15.11
CA SER A 577 36.42 -9.76 -13.92
C SER A 577 35.58 -10.04 -12.67
N TYR A 578 36.11 -10.81 -11.72
CA TYR A 578 35.43 -11.12 -10.47
C TYR A 578 35.31 -9.89 -9.56
N TYR A 579 34.13 -9.66 -9.01
CA TYR A 579 33.92 -8.68 -7.95
C TYR A 579 34.39 -9.24 -6.60
N HIS A 580 35.34 -8.56 -5.98
CA HIS A 580 35.80 -8.86 -4.63
C HIS A 580 35.99 -7.57 -3.83
N PRO A 581 35.38 -7.40 -2.65
CA PRO A 581 35.38 -6.14 -1.88
C PRO A 581 36.77 -5.60 -1.52
N TYR A 582 37.79 -6.47 -1.55
CA TYR A 582 39.17 -6.15 -1.17
C TYR A 582 40.16 -6.20 -2.34
N ALA A 583 39.68 -6.32 -3.58
CA ALA A 583 40.52 -6.30 -4.78
C ALA A 583 40.15 -5.09 -5.65
N ASP A 584 41.13 -4.46 -6.28
CA ASP A 584 40.87 -3.37 -7.21
C ASP A 584 40.07 -3.90 -8.42
N VAL A 585 39.21 -3.05 -8.99
CA VAL A 585 38.42 -3.39 -10.18
C VAL A 585 39.36 -3.84 -11.31
N ASN A 586 38.97 -4.88 -12.06
CA ASN A 586 39.75 -5.43 -13.18
C ASN A 586 41.12 -6.00 -12.80
N THR A 587 41.26 -6.55 -11.59
CA THR A 587 42.50 -7.25 -11.19
C THR A 587 42.37 -8.76 -11.13
N LYS A 588 41.15 -9.32 -11.00
CA LYS A 588 40.94 -10.76 -10.89
C LYS A 588 40.01 -11.25 -11.98
N PHE A 589 40.46 -12.15 -12.83
CA PHE A 589 39.71 -12.62 -13.99
C PHE A 589 39.55 -14.13 -13.98
N ILE A 590 38.42 -14.60 -14.53
CA ILE A 590 38.31 -16.01 -14.89
C ILE A 590 39.35 -16.32 -15.97
N ALA A 591 40.20 -17.29 -15.72
CA ALA A 591 41.21 -17.78 -16.64
C ALA A 591 41.40 -19.29 -16.51
N GLN A 592 41.93 -19.90 -17.56
CA GLN A 592 42.36 -21.28 -17.51
C GLN A 592 43.68 -21.38 -16.73
N SER A 593 43.73 -22.30 -15.77
CA SER A 593 44.96 -22.66 -15.06
C SER A 593 46.07 -23.05 -16.04
N ALA A 594 47.30 -22.64 -15.74
CA ALA A 594 48.47 -22.96 -16.56
C ALA A 594 48.80 -24.47 -16.58
N ASN A 595 48.30 -25.23 -15.60
CA ASN A 595 48.68 -26.62 -15.38
C ASN A 595 47.66 -27.63 -15.94
N ASP A 596 46.41 -27.23 -16.12
CA ASP A 596 45.30 -28.12 -16.48
C ASP A 596 44.14 -27.39 -17.21
N SER A 597 43.01 -28.07 -17.36
CA SER A 597 41.82 -27.50 -18.02
C SER A 597 40.91 -26.72 -17.06
N THR A 598 41.22 -26.66 -15.77
CA THR A 598 40.36 -26.03 -14.76
C THR A 598 40.36 -24.51 -14.89
N LEU A 599 39.20 -23.89 -14.66
CA LEU A 599 39.03 -22.45 -14.60
C LEU A 599 39.24 -21.94 -13.17
N VAL A 600 40.04 -20.88 -13.05
CA VAL A 600 40.45 -20.23 -11.80
C VAL A 600 40.23 -18.73 -11.92
N VAL A 601 40.31 -18.01 -10.80
CA VAL A 601 40.18 -16.55 -10.74
C VAL A 601 41.49 -15.93 -10.23
N LEU A 602 42.31 -15.40 -11.14
CA LEU A 602 43.67 -14.91 -10.87
C LEU A 602 43.95 -13.56 -11.57
N ASP A 603 45.17 -13.03 -11.41
CA ASP A 603 45.59 -11.76 -12.02
C ASP A 603 45.73 -11.85 -13.55
N ASP A 604 46.01 -13.05 -14.06
CA ASP A 604 46.04 -13.32 -15.48
C ASP A 604 44.63 -13.39 -16.05
N LYS A 605 44.43 -12.76 -17.21
CA LYS A 605 43.14 -12.76 -17.91
C LYS A 605 43.17 -13.68 -19.13
N ASP A 606 42.10 -14.44 -19.31
CA ASP A 606 41.76 -15.06 -20.59
C ASP A 606 40.53 -14.39 -21.20
N ALA A 607 40.44 -14.41 -22.52
CA ALA A 607 39.28 -13.96 -23.27
C ALA A 607 38.50 -15.15 -23.84
N PHE A 608 37.19 -15.15 -23.61
CA PHE A 608 36.26 -16.20 -24.02
C PHE A 608 35.35 -15.71 -25.14
N LYS A 609 35.03 -16.59 -26.09
CA LYS A 609 33.98 -16.36 -27.06
C LYS A 609 32.63 -16.58 -26.38
N LEU A 610 31.71 -15.62 -26.57
CA LEU A 610 30.30 -15.76 -26.24
C LEU A 610 29.51 -15.98 -27.52
N ASP A 611 28.55 -16.88 -27.48
CA ASP A 611 27.60 -17.13 -28.56
C ASP A 611 26.18 -17.18 -27.98
N THR A 612 25.18 -16.78 -28.76
CA THR A 612 23.77 -16.96 -28.36
C THR A 612 23.22 -18.23 -28.98
N VAL A 613 22.30 -18.90 -28.29
CA VAL A 613 21.58 -20.04 -28.88
C VAL A 613 20.73 -19.53 -30.05
N ALA A 614 20.89 -20.12 -31.24
CA ALA A 614 20.07 -19.78 -32.41
C ALA A 614 19.02 -20.88 -32.62
N TYR A 615 17.74 -20.54 -32.45
CA TYR A 615 16.63 -21.45 -32.75
C TYR A 615 16.27 -21.34 -34.23
N GLY A 616 16.84 -22.20 -35.06
CA GLY A 616 16.25 -22.61 -36.35
C GLY A 616 15.85 -21.57 -37.40
N ASN A 617 16.15 -20.27 -37.28
CA ASN A 617 15.86 -19.22 -38.29
C ASN A 617 16.54 -17.85 -37.96
N ASP A 618 17.85 -17.82 -37.71
CA ASP A 618 18.66 -16.58 -37.61
C ASP A 618 18.27 -15.53 -36.52
N GLN A 619 17.34 -15.83 -35.59
CA GLN A 619 16.99 -14.94 -34.49
C GLN A 619 17.88 -15.13 -33.25
N ILE A 620 18.22 -14.00 -32.61
CA ILE A 620 18.87 -13.96 -31.29
C ILE A 620 17.87 -14.52 -30.26
N ALA A 621 18.30 -15.42 -29.37
CA ALA A 621 17.46 -15.96 -28.29
C ALA A 621 17.23 -14.95 -27.16
N ASP A 622 16.54 -13.85 -27.47
CA ASP A 622 15.94 -12.97 -26.47
C ASP A 622 14.60 -13.59 -26.05
N GLU A 623 14.50 -14.02 -24.80
CA GLU A 623 13.31 -14.65 -24.25
C GLU A 623 12.59 -13.64 -23.34
N ALA A 624 11.30 -13.41 -23.58
CA ALA A 624 10.47 -12.58 -22.70
C ALA A 624 10.29 -13.27 -21.34
N TYR A 625 10.34 -12.50 -20.25
CA TYR A 625 10.13 -13.02 -18.89
C TYR A 625 9.51 -11.96 -17.97
N GLY A 626 9.08 -12.41 -16.78
CA GLY A 626 8.54 -11.53 -15.75
C GLY A 626 7.09 -11.13 -15.97
N PHE A 627 6.72 -9.96 -15.46
CA PHE A 627 5.39 -9.38 -15.64
C PHE A 627 5.05 -9.27 -17.13
N ASP A 628 3.93 -9.85 -17.56
CA ASP A 628 3.49 -9.88 -18.95
C ASP A 628 2.89 -8.53 -19.35
N TYR A 629 3.77 -7.58 -19.67
CA TYR A 629 3.38 -6.26 -20.14
C TYR A 629 2.86 -6.32 -21.58
N ALA A 630 3.45 -7.19 -22.41
CA ALA A 630 3.10 -7.31 -23.83
C ALA A 630 1.68 -7.87 -24.04
N GLY A 631 1.19 -8.72 -23.13
CA GLY A 631 -0.17 -9.26 -23.14
C GLY A 631 -1.26 -8.29 -22.67
N LEU A 632 -0.91 -7.12 -22.14
CA LEU A 632 -1.88 -6.13 -21.66
C LEU A 632 -2.59 -5.41 -22.81
N SER A 633 -3.80 -4.90 -22.52
CA SER A 633 -4.52 -3.97 -23.41
C SER A 633 -3.76 -2.64 -23.59
N GLU A 634 -4.00 -1.94 -24.70
CA GLU A 634 -3.37 -0.62 -24.94
C GLU A 634 -3.70 0.39 -23.83
N ASP A 635 -4.92 0.35 -23.28
CA ASP A 635 -5.34 1.25 -22.21
C ASP A 635 -4.65 0.92 -20.88
N ASP A 636 -4.41 -0.37 -20.60
CA ASP A 636 -3.63 -0.78 -19.44
C ASP A 636 -2.15 -0.44 -19.57
N GLN A 637 -1.58 -0.51 -20.78
CA GLN A 637 -0.22 -0.05 -21.06
C GLN A 637 -0.09 1.47 -20.84
N LYS A 638 -1.06 2.27 -21.28
CA LYS A 638 -1.06 3.75 -21.06
C LYS A 638 -1.07 4.15 -19.59
N ARG A 639 -1.60 3.32 -18.70
CA ARG A 639 -1.55 3.54 -17.25
C ARG A 639 -0.11 3.48 -16.70
N ARG A 640 0.81 2.85 -17.44
CA ARG A 640 2.22 2.64 -17.08
C ARG A 640 3.14 2.97 -18.26
N PRO A 641 3.20 4.24 -18.67
CA PRO A 641 3.78 4.63 -19.96
C PRO A 641 5.28 4.35 -20.09
N ASN A 642 6.00 4.19 -18.96
CA ASN A 642 7.44 3.92 -18.96
C ASN A 642 7.76 2.42 -18.87
N LEU A 643 6.81 1.57 -18.47
CA LEU A 643 7.08 0.14 -18.27
C LEU A 643 7.17 -0.57 -19.61
N VAL A 644 8.16 -1.46 -19.77
CA VAL A 644 8.31 -2.31 -20.94
C VAL A 644 8.40 -3.79 -20.55
N GLN A 645 8.10 -4.66 -21.52
CA GLN A 645 8.33 -6.10 -21.40
C GLN A 645 9.84 -6.38 -21.22
N LEU A 646 10.17 -7.17 -20.21
CA LEU A 646 11.55 -7.60 -19.96
C LEU A 646 11.93 -8.79 -20.85
N TYR A 647 13.18 -8.77 -21.30
CA TYR A 647 13.83 -9.80 -22.11
C TYR A 647 15.19 -10.17 -21.53
N ARG A 648 15.54 -11.46 -21.61
CA ARG A 648 16.85 -11.97 -21.21
C ARG A 648 17.45 -12.79 -22.34
N THR A 649 18.76 -12.73 -22.48
CA THR A 649 19.50 -13.47 -23.51
C THR A 649 20.27 -14.62 -22.89
N VAL A 650 20.19 -15.80 -23.51
CA VAL A 650 20.95 -16.98 -23.11
C VAL A 650 22.29 -17.06 -23.87
N TYR A 651 23.37 -17.38 -23.15
CA TYR A 651 24.72 -17.41 -23.68
C TYR A 651 25.41 -18.76 -23.52
N GLN A 652 26.22 -19.12 -24.52
CA GLN A 652 27.19 -20.20 -24.45
C GLN A 652 28.60 -19.60 -24.34
N VAL A 653 29.45 -20.18 -23.47
CA VAL A 653 30.81 -19.70 -23.25
C VAL A 653 31.83 -20.72 -23.74
N SER A 654 32.84 -20.25 -24.48
CA SER A 654 33.93 -21.09 -25.00
C SER A 654 35.28 -20.36 -25.03
N LYS A 655 36.38 -21.11 -24.99
CA LYS A 655 37.76 -20.65 -25.20
C LYS A 655 38.29 -21.32 -26.47
N GLY A 656 38.20 -20.62 -27.60
CA GLY A 656 38.48 -21.23 -28.91
C GLY A 656 37.45 -22.31 -29.22
N GLU A 657 37.91 -23.54 -29.49
CA GLU A 657 37.03 -24.71 -29.71
C GLU A 657 36.66 -25.47 -28.42
N LEU A 658 37.08 -24.97 -27.25
CA LEU A 658 36.84 -25.61 -25.96
C LEU A 658 35.64 -24.95 -25.25
N TYR A 659 34.64 -25.72 -24.88
CA TYR A 659 33.47 -25.22 -24.15
C TYR A 659 33.64 -25.40 -22.65
N TRP A 660 32.83 -24.69 -21.87
CA TRP A 660 32.80 -24.84 -20.42
C TRP A 660 32.07 -26.12 -20.00
N PHE A 661 32.69 -26.87 -19.09
CA PHE A 661 32.19 -28.09 -18.45
C PHE A 661 32.31 -27.95 -16.92
N ILE A 662 31.58 -28.79 -16.19
CA ILE A 662 31.69 -28.95 -14.74
C ILE A 662 32.17 -30.37 -14.47
N ASN A 663 33.26 -30.53 -13.73
CA ASN A 663 33.80 -31.84 -13.39
C ASN A 663 33.17 -32.42 -12.11
N LYS A 664 33.48 -33.68 -11.80
CA LYS A 664 33.02 -34.42 -10.61
C LYS A 664 33.38 -33.80 -9.25
N GLU A 665 34.25 -32.79 -9.24
CA GLU A 665 34.63 -32.02 -8.05
C GLU A 665 33.92 -30.64 -8.04
N ASP A 666 32.88 -30.50 -8.86
CA ASP A 666 32.08 -29.30 -9.09
C ASP A 666 32.93 -28.11 -9.58
N LYS A 667 34.06 -28.36 -10.27
CA LYS A 667 34.92 -27.30 -10.80
C LYS A 667 34.63 -27.05 -12.26
N PHE A 668 34.58 -25.78 -12.64
CA PHE A 668 34.51 -25.41 -14.05
C PHE A 668 35.84 -25.72 -14.75
N ASN A 669 35.76 -26.24 -15.96
CA ASN A 669 36.90 -26.54 -16.83
C ASN A 669 36.56 -26.35 -18.31
N VAL A 670 37.56 -26.40 -19.19
CA VAL A 670 37.38 -26.30 -20.65
C VAL A 670 37.62 -27.64 -21.35
N SER A 671 36.73 -28.05 -22.27
CA SER A 671 36.84 -29.31 -23.02
C SER A 671 36.23 -29.23 -24.42
N LYS A 672 36.73 -30.05 -25.36
CA LYS A 672 36.20 -30.21 -26.73
C LYS A 672 35.29 -31.42 -26.92
N TYR A 673 35.17 -32.28 -25.90
CA TYR A 673 34.49 -33.57 -26.00
C TYR A 673 33.06 -33.43 -25.48
N PHE A 674 32.10 -33.33 -26.39
CA PHE A 674 30.65 -33.38 -26.09
C PHE A 674 30.14 -34.82 -25.90
N ASP A 675 30.84 -35.79 -26.47
CA ASP A 675 30.54 -37.22 -26.31
C ASP A 675 31.24 -37.75 -25.06
N TYR A 676 30.49 -38.51 -24.25
CA TYR A 676 30.86 -39.20 -22.99
C TYR A 676 30.46 -38.52 -21.66
N ALA A 677 29.17 -38.21 -21.54
CA ALA A 677 28.47 -37.98 -20.27
C ALA A 677 28.46 -39.20 -19.29
N GLU A 678 29.25 -40.27 -19.50
CA GLU A 678 29.15 -41.47 -18.64
C GLU A 678 30.49 -42.10 -18.20
N ASN A 679 31.67 -41.65 -18.64
CA ASN A 679 32.93 -42.34 -18.27
C ASN A 679 33.96 -41.54 -17.45
N ASP A 680 33.97 -40.21 -17.48
CA ASP A 680 35.01 -39.41 -16.79
C ASP A 680 34.49 -38.36 -15.79
N GLY A 681 33.16 -38.21 -15.65
CA GLY A 681 32.53 -37.30 -14.69
C GLY A 681 32.70 -35.81 -15.00
N ASN A 682 32.63 -35.43 -16.28
CA ASN A 682 32.52 -34.02 -16.71
C ASN A 682 31.15 -33.81 -17.39
N ASP A 683 30.32 -32.96 -16.82
CA ASP A 683 29.03 -32.57 -17.37
C ASP A 683 29.17 -31.28 -18.17
N PHE A 684 28.56 -31.25 -19.36
CA PHE A 684 28.53 -30.02 -20.16
C PHE A 684 27.81 -28.94 -19.35
N ALA A 685 28.47 -27.80 -19.14
CA ALA A 685 27.95 -26.75 -18.27
C ALA A 685 26.75 -26.00 -18.90
N GLY A 686 26.39 -26.35 -20.13
CA GLY A 686 25.15 -25.90 -20.77
C GLY A 686 25.23 -24.49 -21.29
N TYR A 687 24.12 -23.78 -21.08
CA TYR A 687 23.96 -22.37 -21.39
C TYR A 687 23.71 -21.58 -20.10
N PHE A 688 23.99 -20.28 -20.16
CA PHE A 688 23.98 -19.41 -18.99
C PHE A 688 23.12 -18.18 -19.19
N PHE A 689 22.47 -17.76 -18.11
CA PHE A 689 22.05 -16.38 -17.94
C PHE A 689 23.08 -15.61 -17.12
N PHE A 690 23.37 -14.38 -17.54
CA PHE A 690 24.17 -13.44 -16.77
C PHE A 690 23.23 -12.47 -16.06
N LYS A 691 22.81 -12.84 -14.84
CA LYS A 691 21.84 -12.07 -14.04
C LYS A 691 22.56 -11.02 -13.21
N GLU A 692 22.11 -9.78 -13.26
CA GLU A 692 22.73 -8.69 -12.54
C GLU A 692 22.62 -8.89 -11.03
N ASN A 693 23.75 -8.79 -10.35
CA ASN A 693 23.84 -8.93 -8.89
C ASN A 693 24.20 -7.60 -8.24
N ASN A 694 24.93 -6.72 -8.93
CA ASN A 694 25.24 -5.38 -8.44
C ASN A 694 25.73 -4.43 -9.57
N CYS A 695 25.57 -3.13 -9.36
CA CYS A 695 26.21 -2.06 -10.11
C CYS A 695 26.99 -1.15 -9.15
N ILE A 696 28.30 -0.99 -9.35
CA ILE A 696 29.17 -0.18 -8.49
C ILE A 696 29.97 0.77 -9.38
N ASP A 697 29.87 2.08 -9.13
CA ASP A 697 30.56 3.12 -9.91
C ASP A 697 30.36 2.98 -11.43
N GLY A 698 29.16 2.54 -11.85
CA GLY A 698 28.80 2.30 -13.26
C GLY A 698 29.30 0.98 -13.84
N VAL A 699 29.97 0.13 -13.05
CA VAL A 699 30.39 -1.22 -13.47
C VAL A 699 29.35 -2.24 -13.01
N HIS A 700 28.75 -2.92 -13.98
CA HIS A 700 27.75 -3.97 -13.73
C HIS A 700 28.41 -5.33 -13.52
N TYR A 701 27.98 -6.03 -12.48
CA TYR A 701 28.47 -7.34 -12.09
C TYR A 701 27.34 -8.36 -12.13
N TYR A 702 27.58 -9.46 -12.85
CA TYR A 702 26.57 -10.47 -13.15
C TYR A 702 26.93 -11.80 -12.48
N ALA A 703 25.94 -12.41 -11.82
CA ALA A 703 25.96 -13.82 -11.47
C ALA A 703 25.84 -14.67 -12.73
N ILE A 704 26.61 -15.75 -12.82
CA ILE A 704 26.55 -16.71 -13.92
C ILE A 704 25.64 -17.85 -13.46
N LEU A 705 24.45 -17.92 -14.04
CA LEU A 705 23.42 -18.89 -13.67
C LEU A 705 23.28 -19.94 -14.77
N SER A 706 23.43 -21.22 -14.40
CA SER A 706 23.18 -22.33 -15.32
C SER A 706 21.71 -22.38 -15.71
N THR A 707 21.41 -22.93 -16.90
CA THR A 707 20.04 -23.02 -17.41
C THR A 707 19.64 -24.44 -17.77
N ASN A 708 18.33 -24.71 -17.66
CA ASN A 708 17.69 -25.88 -18.24
C ASN A 708 17.04 -25.49 -19.57
N THR A 709 17.29 -26.28 -20.61
CA THR A 709 16.61 -26.17 -21.90
C THR A 709 15.30 -26.95 -21.86
N ASN A 710 14.19 -26.25 -22.13
CA ASN A 710 12.85 -26.82 -22.24
C ASN A 710 12.39 -26.76 -23.70
N TYR A 711 11.63 -27.74 -24.17
CA TYR A 711 11.03 -27.73 -25.50
C TYR A 711 9.51 -27.57 -25.37
N ASP A 712 8.99 -26.48 -25.92
CA ASP A 712 7.56 -26.24 -26.05
C ASP A 712 7.06 -26.95 -27.33
N LEU A 713 6.29 -28.01 -27.12
CA LEU A 713 5.76 -28.84 -28.19
C LEU A 713 4.70 -28.12 -29.04
N GLU A 714 3.95 -27.18 -28.46
CA GLU A 714 2.86 -26.48 -29.16
C GLU A 714 3.41 -25.34 -30.02
N ALA A 715 4.41 -24.63 -29.52
CA ALA A 715 5.06 -23.53 -30.23
C ALA A 715 6.23 -23.99 -31.13
N ASP A 716 6.69 -25.24 -31.02
CA ASP A 716 7.88 -25.78 -31.71
C ASP A 716 9.14 -24.92 -31.47
N ILE A 717 9.30 -24.48 -30.22
CA ILE A 717 10.43 -23.64 -29.78
C ILE A 717 11.10 -24.24 -28.55
N TYR A 718 12.39 -23.98 -28.40
CA TYR A 718 13.10 -24.24 -27.16
C TYR A 718 13.15 -22.95 -26.32
N THR A 719 13.06 -23.09 -25.00
CA THR A 719 13.14 -21.99 -24.02
C THR A 719 14.13 -22.34 -22.90
N HIS A 720 14.68 -21.33 -22.22
CA HIS A 720 15.60 -21.53 -21.11
C HIS A 720 15.05 -21.00 -19.79
N SER A 721 15.26 -21.78 -18.74
CA SER A 721 14.94 -21.41 -17.36
C SER A 721 16.18 -21.55 -16.49
N ILE A 722 16.28 -20.75 -15.41
CA ILE A 722 17.38 -20.89 -14.45
C ILE A 722 17.32 -22.31 -13.85
N ALA A 723 18.44 -23.03 -13.92
CA ALA A 723 18.57 -24.33 -13.29
C ALA A 723 18.52 -24.15 -11.77
N GLY A 724 17.49 -24.68 -11.11
CA GLY A 724 17.19 -24.43 -9.69
C GLY A 724 18.20 -24.98 -8.68
N TYR A 725 19.36 -25.48 -9.12
CA TYR A 725 20.34 -26.17 -8.28
C TYR A 725 21.66 -25.43 -8.17
N ASP A 726 22.17 -24.82 -9.25
CA ASP A 726 23.58 -24.42 -9.34
C ASP A 726 23.81 -23.01 -9.93
N LYS A 727 24.86 -22.35 -9.48
CA LYS A 727 25.43 -21.08 -9.99
C LYS A 727 26.95 -21.12 -9.98
N ALA A 728 27.62 -20.35 -10.83
CA ALA A 728 29.08 -20.26 -10.76
C ALA A 728 29.52 -19.43 -9.55
N GLY A 729 30.54 -19.88 -8.84
CA GLY A 729 31.13 -19.12 -7.75
C GLY A 729 32.58 -19.45 -7.41
N VAL A 730 33.22 -18.50 -6.72
CA VAL A 730 34.63 -18.56 -6.32
C VAL A 730 34.72 -19.00 -4.86
N SER A 731 35.68 -19.86 -4.55
CA SER A 731 35.92 -20.36 -3.19
C SER A 731 37.01 -19.54 -2.48
N ASP A 732 36.64 -18.63 -1.59
CA ASP A 732 37.58 -17.80 -0.79
C ASP A 732 38.41 -18.64 0.20
N TYR A 733 37.98 -19.87 0.51
CA TYR A 733 38.68 -20.79 1.41
C TYR A 733 39.75 -21.64 0.71
N ASP A 734 39.84 -21.57 -0.63
CA ASP A 734 40.82 -22.31 -1.42
C ASP A 734 41.94 -21.34 -1.82
N PRO A 735 43.22 -21.61 -1.47
CA PRO A 735 44.34 -20.77 -1.88
C PRO A 735 44.45 -20.58 -3.41
N ASN A 736 43.79 -21.43 -4.21
CA ASN A 736 43.85 -21.41 -5.67
C ASN A 736 42.69 -20.66 -6.37
N ALA A 737 41.74 -20.07 -5.64
CA ALA A 737 40.62 -19.28 -6.20
C ALA A 737 39.89 -19.96 -7.38
N THR A 738 39.61 -21.27 -7.25
CA THR A 738 38.97 -22.08 -8.30
C THR A 738 37.53 -21.64 -8.56
N LEU A 739 37.10 -21.61 -9.83
CA LEU A 739 35.70 -21.41 -10.23
C LEU A 739 34.92 -22.72 -10.11
N LYS A 740 33.83 -22.71 -9.34
CA LYS A 740 33.03 -23.91 -9.02
C LYS A 740 31.55 -23.74 -9.32
N SER A 741 30.87 -24.84 -9.60
CA SER A 741 29.42 -24.96 -9.48
C SER A 741 29.06 -24.96 -8.00
N GLN A 742 28.34 -23.94 -7.54
CA GLN A 742 27.89 -23.77 -6.17
C GLN A 742 26.38 -23.88 -6.11
N VAL A 743 25.86 -24.35 -4.99
CA VAL A 743 24.42 -24.49 -4.80
C VAL A 743 23.76 -23.11 -4.89
N LEU A 744 22.72 -22.98 -5.72
CA LEU A 744 21.99 -21.74 -5.97
C LEU A 744 21.49 -21.12 -4.65
N SER A 745 20.97 -21.96 -3.75
CA SER A 745 20.35 -21.57 -2.47
C SER A 745 21.32 -21.04 -1.40
N GLU A 746 22.63 -21.09 -1.64
CA GLU A 746 23.58 -20.39 -0.79
C GLU A 746 23.42 -18.87 -0.93
N THR A 747 23.31 -18.15 0.18
CA THR A 747 23.06 -16.70 0.16
C THR A 747 24.17 -15.91 -0.56
N ARG A 748 25.42 -16.37 -0.49
CA ARG A 748 26.54 -15.71 -1.16
C ARG A 748 26.51 -15.99 -2.67
N THR A 749 26.58 -14.95 -3.48
CA THR A 749 26.62 -15.04 -4.95
C THR A 749 27.87 -14.36 -5.46
N SER A 750 28.69 -15.09 -6.20
CA SER A 750 29.82 -14.51 -6.93
C SER A 750 29.31 -13.78 -8.17
N ALA A 751 29.89 -12.62 -8.47
CA ALA A 751 29.48 -11.81 -9.61
C ALA A 751 30.70 -11.33 -10.41
N PHE A 752 30.51 -11.16 -11.72
CA PHE A 752 31.59 -10.88 -12.66
C PHE A 752 31.20 -9.73 -13.59
N ALA A 753 32.10 -8.77 -13.79
CA ALA A 753 31.97 -7.79 -14.85
C ALA A 753 32.38 -8.45 -16.17
N ILE A 754 31.54 -8.29 -17.19
CA ILE A 754 31.73 -8.91 -18.51
C ILE A 754 32.01 -7.80 -19.51
N ALA A 755 33.23 -7.76 -20.04
CA ALA A 755 33.69 -6.70 -20.93
C ALA A 755 34.49 -7.28 -22.11
N PRO A 756 34.42 -6.64 -23.31
CA PRO A 756 35.28 -6.97 -24.43
C PRO A 756 36.76 -6.96 -24.04
N ASP A 757 37.52 -7.95 -24.50
CA ASP A 757 38.96 -7.97 -24.34
C ASP A 757 39.61 -7.01 -25.33
N ASN A 758 39.95 -5.82 -24.86
CA ASN A 758 40.66 -4.80 -25.65
C ASN A 758 42.17 -5.08 -25.77
N THR A 759 42.63 -6.30 -25.49
CA THR A 759 44.03 -6.67 -25.74
C THR A 759 44.26 -6.64 -27.25
N PRO A 760 45.17 -5.79 -27.75
CA PRO A 760 45.30 -5.59 -29.19
C PRO A 760 45.76 -6.88 -29.87
N LEU A 761 44.93 -7.38 -30.80
CA LEU A 761 45.16 -8.62 -31.57
C LEU A 761 46.42 -8.56 -32.45
N TYR A 762 46.85 -7.35 -32.81
CA TYR A 762 48.06 -7.04 -33.55
C TYR A 762 48.80 -5.90 -32.83
N ARG A 763 50.08 -5.67 -33.13
CA ARG A 763 50.76 -4.44 -32.65
C ARG A 763 49.96 -3.24 -33.15
N HIS A 764 49.33 -2.50 -32.24
CA HIS A 764 48.86 -1.15 -32.53
C HIS A 764 50.08 -0.31 -32.88
N PHE A 765 49.95 0.50 -33.94
CA PHE A 765 50.87 1.61 -34.09
C PHE A 765 50.67 2.53 -32.89
N ASN A 766 51.74 3.11 -32.37
CA ASN A 766 51.59 4.13 -31.35
C ASN A 766 51.11 5.40 -32.08
N ASN A 767 49.80 5.61 -32.14
CA ASN A 767 49.19 6.73 -32.88
C ASN A 767 49.78 8.06 -32.43
N ALA A 768 50.03 8.25 -31.13
CA ALA A 768 50.71 9.45 -30.62
C ALA A 768 52.15 9.61 -31.14
N ALA A 769 52.87 8.51 -31.39
CA ALA A 769 54.20 8.54 -32.01
C ALA A 769 54.14 8.71 -33.55
N LEU A 770 53.01 8.41 -34.18
CA LEU A 770 52.73 8.69 -35.58
C LEU A 770 52.11 10.08 -35.83
N GLY A 771 51.74 10.81 -34.76
CA GLY A 771 51.07 12.11 -34.86
C GLY A 771 49.55 12.03 -35.10
N GLU A 772 48.97 10.86 -34.85
CA GLU A 772 47.55 10.51 -35.04
C GLU A 772 46.78 10.55 -33.70
N ASN A 773 45.44 10.48 -33.79
CA ASN A 773 44.55 10.51 -32.63
C ASN A 773 44.81 9.34 -31.67
N ALA A 774 45.03 9.66 -30.40
CA ALA A 774 45.44 8.69 -29.37
C ALA A 774 44.29 7.82 -28.84
N ASP A 775 43.06 8.05 -29.29
CA ASP A 775 41.83 7.40 -28.81
C ASP A 775 41.29 6.34 -29.77
N ASP A 776 42.09 5.89 -30.74
CA ASP A 776 41.73 4.90 -31.77
C ASP A 776 40.44 5.26 -32.56
N SER A 777 40.06 6.55 -32.58
CA SER A 777 39.04 7.06 -33.48
C SER A 777 39.49 6.98 -34.94
N THR A 778 38.55 7.02 -35.90
CA THR A 778 38.85 6.90 -37.33
C THR A 778 39.88 7.93 -37.78
N ASP A 779 41.10 7.48 -38.11
CA ASP A 779 42.20 8.34 -38.57
C ASP A 779 42.81 7.81 -39.88
N SER A 780 43.46 8.69 -40.63
CA SER A 780 44.13 8.34 -41.89
C SER A 780 45.58 7.92 -41.63
N LEU A 781 45.91 6.65 -41.86
CA LEU A 781 47.26 6.11 -41.65
C LEU A 781 48.28 6.75 -42.60
N VAL A 782 49.34 7.35 -42.04
CA VAL A 782 50.45 7.93 -42.81
C VAL A 782 51.71 7.06 -42.67
N PHE A 783 52.18 6.48 -43.77
CA PHE A 783 53.45 5.75 -43.80
C PHE A 783 54.58 6.67 -44.27
N VAL A 784 55.66 6.77 -43.51
CA VAL A 784 56.84 7.58 -43.84
C VAL A 784 58.12 6.76 -43.67
N GLU A 785 59.02 6.79 -44.65
CA GLU A 785 60.32 6.13 -44.61
C GLU A 785 61.21 6.79 -43.55
N LYS A 786 61.84 5.95 -42.70
CA LYS A 786 62.51 6.40 -41.47
C LYS A 786 63.81 7.19 -41.71
N THR A 787 64.49 6.97 -42.83
CA THR A 787 65.84 7.51 -43.08
C THR A 787 65.80 8.88 -43.76
N ARG A 788 64.84 9.09 -44.67
CA ARG A 788 64.66 10.28 -45.50
C ARG A 788 63.43 11.10 -45.12
N GLY A 789 62.48 10.51 -44.38
CA GLY A 789 61.25 11.20 -43.99
C GLY A 789 60.25 11.38 -45.14
N GLU A 790 60.32 10.51 -46.16
CA GLU A 790 59.49 10.57 -47.36
C GLU A 790 58.24 9.68 -47.19
N TYR A 791 57.08 10.11 -47.72
CA TYR A 791 55.85 9.33 -47.65
C TYR A 791 55.99 8.01 -48.44
N LEU A 792 55.48 6.90 -47.87
CA LEU A 792 55.49 5.58 -48.50
C LEU A 792 54.29 5.35 -49.44
N MET A 793 53.36 6.31 -49.51
CA MET A 793 52.27 6.37 -50.48
C MET A 793 52.49 7.57 -51.39
N ASP A 794 52.88 7.31 -52.64
CA ASP A 794 52.97 8.33 -53.67
C ASP A 794 52.01 7.98 -54.81
N GLU A 795 50.85 8.65 -54.80
CA GLU A 795 49.93 8.65 -55.94
C GLU A 795 50.52 9.49 -57.07
N TRP A 796 50.22 9.12 -58.34
CA TRP A 796 50.66 9.83 -59.54
C TRP A 796 49.89 11.16 -59.75
N ASN A 797 49.81 12.00 -58.72
CA ASN A 797 49.25 13.34 -58.77
C ASN A 797 50.30 14.32 -59.33
N GLU A 798 49.97 15.02 -60.42
CA GLU A 798 50.90 15.96 -61.08
C GLU A 798 51.39 17.10 -60.16
N ASN A 799 50.66 17.41 -59.09
CA ASN A 799 51.05 18.46 -58.14
C ASN A 799 52.05 17.98 -57.08
N LEU A 800 52.36 16.68 -57.03
CA LEU A 800 53.23 16.07 -56.01
C LEU A 800 54.47 15.41 -56.61
N ARG A 801 54.78 15.66 -57.90
CA ARG A 801 55.96 15.13 -58.58
C ARG A 801 57.20 16.01 -58.36
N ASP A 802 58.33 15.34 -58.15
CA ASP A 802 59.68 15.87 -58.08
C ASP A 802 60.44 15.43 -59.36
N GLU A 803 61.29 16.31 -59.91
CA GLU A 803 61.99 16.06 -61.17
C GLU A 803 63.12 15.02 -61.06
N GLU A 804 63.60 14.72 -59.84
CA GLU A 804 64.73 13.81 -59.60
C GLU A 804 64.30 12.41 -59.10
N VAL A 805 63.01 12.21 -58.80
CA VAL A 805 62.47 10.94 -58.25
C VAL A 805 61.74 10.12 -59.31
N CYS A 806 62.12 8.85 -59.47
CA CYS A 806 61.41 7.90 -60.33
C CYS A 806 60.28 7.22 -59.54
N TYR A 807 59.03 7.62 -59.79
CA TYR A 807 57.84 7.09 -59.12
C TYR A 807 57.43 5.72 -59.66
N ALA A 808 56.99 4.83 -58.78
CA ALA A 808 56.38 3.55 -59.15
C ALA A 808 54.84 3.69 -59.17
N GLY A 809 54.20 3.39 -60.29
CA GLY A 809 52.74 3.51 -60.42
C GLY A 809 52.01 2.31 -59.81
N ILE A 810 50.95 2.55 -59.03
CA ILE A 810 50.01 1.49 -58.58
C ILE A 810 48.99 1.24 -59.71
N TRP A 811 49.43 0.64 -60.81
CA TRP A 811 48.57 0.24 -61.93
C TRP A 811 49.27 -0.83 -62.78
N ASN A 812 48.51 -1.46 -63.68
CA ASN A 812 48.99 -2.43 -64.67
C ASN A 812 50.16 -1.82 -65.48
N ALA A 813 51.16 -2.61 -65.85
CA ALA A 813 52.38 -2.16 -66.55
C ALA A 813 52.13 -1.30 -67.81
N GLU A 814 51.00 -1.49 -68.50
CA GLU A 814 50.60 -0.70 -69.67
C GLU A 814 50.18 0.74 -69.36
N LYS A 815 49.87 1.07 -68.10
CA LYS A 815 49.48 2.41 -67.65
C LYS A 815 50.57 3.13 -66.86
N ALA A 816 51.69 2.47 -66.56
CA ALA A 816 52.83 3.03 -65.86
C ALA A 816 53.85 3.72 -66.79
N ASP A 817 53.54 3.83 -68.09
CA ASP A 817 54.26 4.58 -69.12
C ASP A 817 55.80 4.41 -69.10
N GLY A 818 56.27 3.18 -68.87
CA GLY A 818 57.69 2.82 -68.89
C GLY A 818 58.40 2.77 -67.53
N HIS A 819 57.70 2.98 -66.41
CA HIS A 819 58.24 2.92 -65.04
C HIS A 819 57.90 1.59 -64.32
N LEU A 820 58.61 1.29 -63.21
CA LEU A 820 58.33 0.12 -62.34
C LEU A 820 56.90 0.23 -61.80
N ALA A 821 56.14 -0.87 -61.82
CA ALA A 821 54.73 -0.89 -61.48
C ALA A 821 54.45 -1.81 -60.30
N PHE A 822 53.64 -1.35 -59.34
CA PHE A 822 53.11 -2.17 -58.24
C PHE A 822 51.73 -2.71 -58.65
N ASN A 823 51.65 -4.02 -58.94
CA ASN A 823 50.36 -4.68 -59.11
C ASN A 823 49.83 -5.09 -57.73
N ILE A 824 48.82 -4.36 -57.24
CA ILE A 824 48.00 -4.79 -56.11
C ILE A 824 46.87 -5.64 -56.69
N ASP A 825 47.07 -6.95 -56.73
CA ASP A 825 46.02 -7.87 -57.13
C ASP A 825 45.17 -8.24 -55.90
N THR A 826 43.85 -8.12 -56.02
CA THR A 826 42.96 -8.78 -55.06
C THR A 826 43.00 -10.26 -55.39
N ALA A 827 43.86 -11.02 -54.72
CA ALA A 827 43.84 -12.46 -54.85
C ALA A 827 42.50 -12.99 -54.31
N TRP A 828 41.56 -13.28 -55.21
CA TRP A 828 40.44 -14.16 -54.89
C TRP A 828 41.02 -15.56 -54.68
N VAL A 829 41.32 -15.91 -53.44
CA VAL A 829 41.68 -17.29 -53.07
C VAL A 829 40.40 -18.13 -53.10
N ASN A 830 39.87 -18.39 -54.29
CA ASN A 830 38.78 -19.33 -54.50
C ASN A 830 39.32 -20.77 -54.39
N ARG A 831 39.47 -21.23 -53.15
CA ARG A 831 39.28 -22.64 -52.78
C ARG A 831 38.20 -22.74 -51.70
N GLY A 832 36.96 -22.41 -52.07
CA GLY A 832 35.78 -23.17 -51.69
C GLY A 832 35.31 -23.19 -50.22
N SER A 833 35.65 -22.23 -49.36
CA SER A 833 35.08 -22.20 -48.00
C SER A 833 34.97 -20.79 -47.37
N GLY A 834 34.42 -19.83 -48.13
CA GLY A 834 33.52 -18.79 -47.58
C GLY A 834 33.96 -17.78 -46.50
N LEU A 835 35.12 -17.84 -45.86
CA LEU A 835 35.52 -16.86 -44.82
C LEU A 835 37.04 -16.63 -44.78
N VAL A 836 37.54 -15.67 -45.56
CA VAL A 836 38.87 -15.07 -45.32
C VAL A 836 38.80 -13.57 -45.64
N LYS A 837 39.27 -12.73 -44.71
CA LYS A 837 39.45 -11.27 -44.91
C LYS A 837 40.30 -10.99 -46.16
N PRO A 838 40.14 -9.84 -46.85
CA PRO A 838 40.99 -9.51 -48.00
C PRO A 838 42.47 -9.52 -47.59
N GLN A 839 43.27 -10.38 -48.24
CA GLN A 839 44.73 -10.35 -48.16
C GLN A 839 45.27 -9.71 -49.44
N TYR A 840 46.10 -8.69 -49.30
CA TYR A 840 46.80 -8.06 -50.41
C TYR A 840 48.11 -8.81 -50.66
N LEU A 841 48.28 -9.39 -51.86
CA LEU A 841 49.56 -9.97 -52.29
C LEU A 841 50.34 -8.88 -53.03
N ILE A 842 51.51 -8.51 -52.52
CA ILE A 842 52.43 -7.61 -53.20
C ILE A 842 53.45 -8.46 -53.95
N SER A 843 53.39 -8.42 -55.28
CA SER A 843 54.40 -8.99 -56.17
C SER A 843 55.24 -7.85 -56.76
N VAL A 844 56.57 -7.99 -56.71
CA VAL A 844 57.53 -7.07 -57.34
C VAL A 844 57.89 -7.54 -58.74
#